data_AF-A0A813WX23-F1
#
_entry.id   AF-A0A813WX23-F1
#
_cell.length_a   1.000
_cell.length_b   1.000
_cell.length_c   1.000
_cell.angle_alpha   90.00
_cell.angle_beta   90.00
_cell.angle_gamma   90.00
#
_symmetry.space_group_name_H-M   'P 1'
#
loop_
_entity.id
_entity.type
_entity.pdbx_description
1 polymer ?
#
loop_
_entity_poly.entity_id
_entity_poly.type
_entity_poly.pdbx_seq_one_letter_code
_entity_poly.pdbx_strand_id
1 'polypeptide(L)'
;MPAKKGIVAAGATTTSGATKTGSTATGRVKKGGKDKTKNVMRDLRIRKLCLNICVGESGDRLTRASKVLEQLTGQTPVFSKARYTVRSFGIRRNEKIGVFATVRGEKAKEILEKGLKVKEYELHKGNFSEMGNFGFGIQEHIDLGIKYDPSIGIYGMDFYVVMGRAGFDIAYRKHKKSRVGASHRITRDEAIKWFQQTYEGVIMPGGKVKSKTGKFSIWASRLLFSGVFLLNTLNSALAIVCVVGRYRQCLDFSMTVHFYHFLASWYYNGYIPWTFDWYMTQFLCVVIMTILAEQLSKIYELRSIQLSPSVDIVMNETEEIVLPGDTSKARSIYSRVCVYCASSSVCDKKYYENGRYLGERLAMLGKTIVYGGAKEGVMGALADGALSMNGKVIGYIPNFMITNEIEHIGLTELHRVESMHIRKHSMMMSSDAIIALPGGSGTLEELIEAITWRRLGLIHSLIIIINLDGFYDPLVELLNRMVEERFMTKDCKQLWTVVKTVDETIDILEDAHIMSVPLREFVHRIAYCSEKAACNEKSKHFDVDYKTIADVLIQEVVKYDLKQLYPTLEERIYGEEDGSIQIQDEKFRIDVSGSIEQTLELLQKLFKIKCETMNDLAKLISCKNIATIPKLSFDKIPETTTIDLINVGVWIDPIDGTHQYISGVDGLICPITGINIDGLPTAMVLIGIFDVSTGEAIIGIVNKVFHQKLSDNSWQGLVYWGTSYQKKNYNNISEVHQQLTNKEPQKRTIIYGTVNNHSFTNLFNDWNKIDVAACGNKLMCVALKQANIYILTKSSAFFWDLCAPHAIIKSMNGQVIDLQKAVDQYELLKTSTTQSVLNMTDVDWLKYQLVYNKILSKKFKPTECLIVPFIAYSNIKDLQDTLEILAKNKNLIQPEEEK
;
A
#
# COMPACT_ATOMS: atom_id res chain seq x y z
N MET A 1 19.93 -47.46 16.36
CA MET A 1 20.48 -48.68 15.73
C MET A 1 19.44 -49.24 14.78
N PRO A 2 19.81 -49.91 13.67
CA PRO A 2 21.15 -50.11 13.08
C PRO A 2 21.21 -49.45 11.67
N ALA A 3 22.29 -49.35 10.89
CA ALA A 3 23.73 -49.66 10.98
C ALA A 3 24.39 -48.84 9.85
N LYS A 4 25.39 -48.00 10.15
CA LYS A 4 26.83 -48.24 9.93
C LYS A 4 27.27 -48.49 8.47
N LYS A 5 28.09 -47.53 7.98
CA LYS A 5 29.38 -47.63 7.25
C LYS A 5 29.43 -46.47 6.23
N GLY A 6 30.20 -45.39 6.38
CA GLY A 6 31.51 -45.24 7.00
C GLY A 6 32.60 -45.72 6.03
N ILE A 7 33.42 -44.77 5.54
CA ILE A 7 34.82 -44.85 5.01
C ILE A 7 34.94 -43.80 3.89
N VAL A 8 35.47 -42.59 4.14
CA VAL A 8 36.87 -42.13 4.33
C VAL A 8 37.37 -41.42 3.08
N ALA A 9 37.90 -40.22 3.33
CA ALA A 9 38.55 -39.30 2.43
C ALA A 9 39.96 -39.73 2.01
N ALA A 10 40.39 -39.25 0.85
CA ALA A 10 41.75 -38.83 0.46
C ALA A 10 41.70 -38.63 -1.06
N GLY A 11 42.21 -37.57 -1.68
CA GLY A 11 43.43 -36.84 -1.42
C GLY A 11 44.02 -36.55 -2.81
N ALA A 12 44.66 -35.38 -2.97
CA ALA A 12 45.36 -34.93 -4.17
C ALA A 12 46.31 -36.03 -4.74
N THR A 13 46.80 -36.00 -5.97
CA THR A 13 47.77 -35.01 -6.49
C THR A 13 48.17 -35.40 -7.95
N THR A 14 48.31 -34.38 -8.82
CA THR A 14 49.38 -34.15 -9.84
C THR A 14 49.73 -35.12 -10.99
N THR A 15 49.89 -34.49 -12.18
CA THR A 15 50.94 -34.68 -13.23
C THR A 15 50.88 -35.95 -14.12
N SER A 16 51.24 -36.00 -15.41
CA SER A 16 51.69 -35.06 -16.46
C SER A 16 52.09 -35.90 -17.69
N GLY A 17 51.84 -35.44 -18.94
CA GLY A 17 52.54 -35.85 -20.17
C GLY A 17 52.41 -37.32 -20.61
N ALA A 18 52.71 -37.75 -21.82
CA ALA A 18 52.96 -37.12 -23.10
C ALA A 18 52.88 -38.23 -24.18
N THR A 19 52.52 -37.80 -25.38
CA THR A 19 52.46 -38.51 -26.67
C THR A 19 53.73 -39.26 -27.11
N LYS A 20 53.57 -40.35 -27.89
CA LYS A 20 54.26 -40.68 -29.17
C LYS A 20 53.82 -42.10 -29.67
N THR A 21 53.20 -42.24 -30.85
CA THR A 21 53.79 -42.69 -32.16
C THR A 21 54.65 -43.97 -32.05
N GLY A 22 54.55 -45.05 -32.81
CA GLY A 22 53.88 -45.43 -34.07
C GLY A 22 54.55 -46.71 -34.63
N SER A 23 54.17 -47.12 -35.85
CA SER A 23 54.75 -48.19 -36.72
C SER A 23 54.10 -49.59 -36.60
N THR A 24 53.27 -50.06 -37.55
CA THR A 24 53.48 -50.52 -38.96
C THR A 24 54.21 -51.85 -39.12
N ALA A 25 53.47 -52.93 -39.46
CA ALA A 25 53.93 -54.04 -40.29
C ALA A 25 52.75 -54.86 -40.86
N THR A 26 52.44 -54.58 -42.13
CA THR A 26 52.08 -55.48 -43.23
C THR A 26 51.49 -56.89 -42.96
N GLY A 27 50.29 -57.12 -43.53
CA GLY A 27 50.10 -58.20 -44.52
C GLY A 27 49.33 -59.46 -44.11
N ARG A 28 47.99 -59.43 -44.18
CA ARG A 28 47.17 -60.28 -45.08
C ARG A 28 45.68 -60.09 -44.83
N VAL A 29 44.97 -60.06 -45.96
CA VAL A 29 43.53 -59.90 -46.14
C VAL A 29 42.74 -60.86 -45.25
N LYS A 30 42.01 -60.31 -44.27
CA LYS A 30 40.75 -60.89 -43.78
C LYS A 30 39.61 -60.08 -44.37
N LYS A 31 38.81 -60.72 -45.24
CA LYS A 31 37.40 -60.33 -45.43
C LYS A 31 36.73 -60.44 -44.06
N GLY A 32 36.64 -59.32 -43.36
CA GLY A 32 36.13 -59.25 -42.00
C GLY A 32 35.22 -58.03 -41.87
N GLY A 33 33.91 -58.30 -41.90
CA GLY A 33 32.87 -57.40 -41.42
C GLY A 33 32.63 -56.15 -42.27
N LYS A 34 31.40 -56.02 -42.82
CA LYS A 34 30.79 -54.70 -42.89
C LYS A 34 31.03 -54.04 -41.52
N ASP A 35 31.72 -52.91 -41.49
CA ASP A 35 31.65 -52.03 -40.34
C ASP A 35 30.19 -51.59 -40.25
N LYS A 36 29.39 -52.36 -39.49
CA LYS A 36 27.95 -52.16 -39.32
C LYS A 36 27.65 -50.83 -38.62
N THR A 37 28.68 -50.04 -38.32
CA THR A 37 28.60 -48.73 -37.65
C THR A 37 28.61 -47.53 -38.61
N LYS A 38 28.95 -47.68 -39.91
CA LYS A 38 28.87 -46.56 -40.88
C LYS A 38 27.58 -46.60 -41.68
N ASN A 39 26.63 -45.75 -41.29
CA ASN A 39 25.33 -45.64 -41.93
C ASN A 39 25.45 -45.03 -43.34
N VAL A 40 25.20 -45.82 -44.39
CA VAL A 40 25.22 -45.41 -45.81
C VAL A 40 24.35 -44.18 -46.09
N MET A 41 23.29 -43.96 -45.31
CA MET A 41 22.43 -42.78 -45.45
C MET A 41 23.13 -41.47 -45.07
N ARG A 42 24.28 -41.52 -44.38
CA ARG A 42 25.03 -40.34 -43.92
C ARG A 42 26.15 -39.90 -44.87
N ASP A 43 26.34 -40.59 -45.99
CA ASP A 43 27.34 -40.22 -46.97
C ASP A 43 27.00 -38.85 -47.61
N LEU A 44 27.99 -37.96 -47.64
CA LEU A 44 27.86 -36.63 -48.23
C LEU A 44 28.02 -36.69 -49.74
N ARG A 45 27.13 -36.00 -50.45
CA ARG A 45 27.21 -35.82 -51.90
C ARG A 45 26.84 -34.40 -52.31
N ILE A 46 27.37 -33.97 -53.45
CA ILE A 46 26.91 -32.75 -54.11
C ILE A 46 25.50 -33.01 -54.65
N ARG A 47 24.51 -32.26 -54.15
CA ARG A 47 23.12 -32.35 -54.61
C ARG A 47 22.90 -31.53 -55.88
N LYS A 48 23.49 -30.34 -55.93
CA LYS A 48 23.47 -29.44 -57.09
C LYS A 48 24.59 -28.42 -56.98
N LEU A 49 25.09 -27.99 -58.14
CA LEU A 49 25.95 -26.83 -58.30
C LEU A 49 25.13 -25.72 -58.93
N CYS A 50 25.05 -24.56 -58.28
CA CYS A 50 24.44 -23.36 -58.85
C CYS A 50 25.55 -22.40 -59.26
N LEU A 51 25.56 -22.00 -60.53
CA LEU A 51 26.44 -20.97 -61.06
C LEU A 51 25.64 -19.70 -61.26
N ASN A 52 26.15 -18.58 -60.79
CA ASN A 52 25.44 -17.30 -60.83
C ASN A 52 26.35 -16.20 -61.37
N ILE A 53 25.84 -15.43 -62.32
CA ILE A 53 26.46 -14.19 -62.80
C ILE A 53 25.49 -13.04 -62.51
N CYS A 54 25.92 -12.13 -61.64
CA CYS A 54 25.17 -10.91 -61.32
C CYS A 54 25.83 -9.73 -62.03
N VAL A 55 25.18 -9.24 -63.09
CA VAL A 55 25.66 -8.09 -63.86
C VAL A 55 25.20 -6.77 -63.24
N GLY A 56 24.11 -6.79 -62.46
CA GLY A 56 23.62 -5.63 -61.72
C GLY A 56 22.79 -4.64 -62.55
N GLU A 57 22.61 -4.92 -63.85
CA GLU A 57 21.82 -4.12 -64.78
C GLU A 57 21.07 -5.03 -65.76
N SER A 58 19.98 -4.53 -66.34
CA SER A 58 19.29 -5.20 -67.44
C SER A 58 19.85 -4.76 -68.80
N GLY A 59 19.54 -5.53 -69.86
CA GLY A 59 19.95 -5.21 -71.22
C GLY A 59 20.97 -6.19 -71.79
N ASP A 60 21.70 -5.75 -72.82
CA ASP A 60 22.54 -6.62 -73.66
C ASP A 60 23.65 -7.33 -72.89
N ARG A 61 24.20 -6.67 -71.88
CA ARG A 61 25.27 -7.22 -71.04
C ARG A 61 24.81 -8.47 -70.27
N LEU A 62 23.57 -8.47 -69.78
CA LEU A 62 22.96 -9.63 -69.13
C LEU A 62 22.68 -10.77 -70.11
N THR A 63 22.27 -10.43 -71.34
CA THR A 63 22.08 -11.43 -72.41
C THR A 63 23.40 -12.09 -72.82
N ARG A 64 24.50 -11.33 -72.87
CA ARG A 64 25.86 -11.87 -73.10
C ARG A 64 26.32 -12.78 -71.96
N ALA A 65 26.12 -12.37 -70.70
CA ALA A 65 26.40 -13.22 -69.55
C ALA A 65 25.59 -14.53 -69.57
N SER A 66 24.36 -14.51 -70.07
CA SER A 66 23.56 -15.73 -70.28
C SER A 66 24.23 -16.67 -71.29
N LYS A 67 24.78 -16.17 -72.40
CA LYS A 67 25.49 -17.00 -73.38
C LYS A 67 26.73 -17.66 -72.77
N VAL A 68 27.45 -16.97 -71.89
CA VAL A 68 28.62 -17.52 -71.16
C VAL A 68 28.21 -18.71 -70.28
N LEU A 69 27.14 -18.57 -69.49
CA LEU A 69 26.65 -19.67 -68.67
C LEU A 69 26.10 -20.83 -69.52
N GLU A 70 25.48 -20.54 -70.66
CA GLU A 70 24.99 -21.55 -71.59
C GLU A 70 26.15 -22.34 -72.22
N GLN A 71 27.22 -21.68 -72.64
CA GLN A 71 28.44 -22.32 -73.15
C GLN A 71 29.13 -23.19 -72.09
N LEU A 72 29.21 -22.71 -70.84
CA LEU A 72 29.86 -23.44 -69.76
C LEU A 72 29.03 -24.66 -69.29
N THR A 73 27.71 -24.49 -69.18
CA THR A 73 26.83 -25.52 -68.59
C THR A 73 26.11 -26.38 -69.62
N GLY A 74 26.05 -25.97 -70.88
CA GLY A 74 25.25 -26.60 -71.95
C GLY A 74 23.75 -26.62 -71.64
N GLN A 75 23.26 -25.73 -70.78
CA GLN A 75 21.87 -25.63 -70.37
C GLN A 75 21.39 -24.19 -70.52
N THR A 76 20.12 -24.01 -70.87
CA THR A 76 19.50 -22.68 -70.96
C THR A 76 19.43 -22.03 -69.58
N PRO A 77 20.13 -20.90 -69.34
CA PRO A 77 20.16 -20.25 -68.04
C PRO A 77 18.85 -19.53 -67.70
N VAL A 78 18.60 -19.34 -66.40
CA VAL A 78 17.39 -18.68 -65.90
C VAL A 78 17.74 -17.27 -65.42
N PHE A 79 16.96 -16.28 -65.87
CA PHE A 79 17.11 -14.88 -65.45
C PHE A 79 16.46 -14.63 -64.09
N SER A 80 17.22 -14.05 -63.16
CA SER A 80 16.73 -13.61 -61.86
C SER A 80 16.16 -12.18 -61.95
N LYS A 81 14.97 -11.99 -61.36
CA LYS A 81 14.29 -10.69 -61.30
C LYS A 81 14.53 -10.02 -59.94
N ALA A 82 14.75 -8.72 -59.94
CA ALA A 82 14.87 -7.89 -58.75
C ALA A 82 13.55 -7.90 -57.97
N ARG A 83 13.59 -8.23 -56.67
CA ARG A 83 12.39 -8.25 -55.80
C ARG A 83 11.96 -6.86 -55.36
N TYR A 84 12.90 -5.92 -55.32
CA TYR A 84 12.73 -4.56 -54.81
C TYR A 84 13.45 -3.57 -55.73
N THR A 85 12.98 -2.33 -55.74
CA THR A 85 13.65 -1.23 -56.45
C THR A 85 14.77 -0.68 -55.57
N VAL A 86 15.99 -0.64 -56.09
CA VAL A 86 17.14 -0.05 -55.41
C VAL A 86 17.66 1.11 -56.27
N ARG A 87 17.20 2.33 -55.93
CA ARG A 87 17.44 3.54 -56.73
C ARG A 87 18.92 3.87 -56.89
N SER A 88 19.73 3.62 -55.84
CA SER A 88 21.18 3.89 -55.86
C SER A 88 21.94 3.06 -56.89
N PHE A 89 21.44 1.88 -57.23
CA PHE A 89 22.03 1.00 -58.26
C PHE A 89 21.26 1.07 -59.59
N GLY A 90 20.27 1.96 -59.72
CA GLY A 90 19.45 2.08 -60.93
C GLY A 90 18.47 0.92 -61.16
N ILE A 91 18.36 -0.03 -60.24
CA ILE A 91 17.59 -1.27 -60.42
C ILE A 91 16.12 -1.07 -60.04
N ARG A 92 15.19 -1.42 -60.93
CA ARG A 92 13.74 -1.41 -60.66
C ARG A 92 13.21 -2.79 -60.28
N ARG A 93 12.13 -2.82 -59.51
CA ARG A 93 11.43 -4.06 -59.16
C ARG A 93 10.98 -4.79 -60.44
N ASN A 94 11.13 -6.12 -60.44
CA ASN A 94 10.89 -7.05 -61.53
C ASN A 94 11.86 -6.97 -62.72
N GLU A 95 12.85 -6.08 -62.66
CA GLU A 95 13.90 -6.00 -63.67
C GLU A 95 14.83 -7.21 -63.61
N LYS A 96 15.26 -7.71 -64.76
CA LYS A 96 16.20 -8.86 -64.83
C LYS A 96 17.61 -8.32 -64.61
N ILE A 97 18.29 -8.77 -63.56
CA ILE A 97 19.59 -8.20 -63.13
C ILE A 97 20.71 -9.24 -62.98
N GLY A 98 20.35 -10.52 -63.06
CA GLY A 98 21.29 -11.63 -62.95
C GLY A 98 20.80 -12.85 -63.70
N VAL A 99 21.71 -13.79 -63.90
CA VAL A 99 21.45 -15.04 -64.62
C VAL A 99 22.14 -16.18 -63.89
N PHE A 100 21.44 -17.29 -63.73
CA PHE A 100 21.98 -18.46 -63.04
C PHE A 100 21.60 -19.76 -63.75
N ALA A 101 22.47 -20.75 -63.61
CA ALA A 101 22.26 -22.12 -64.12
C ALA A 101 22.50 -23.12 -62.98
N THR A 102 21.68 -24.18 -62.92
CA THR A 102 21.80 -25.22 -61.89
C THR A 102 22.15 -26.55 -62.54
N VAL A 103 23.38 -27.01 -62.33
CA VAL A 103 23.89 -28.27 -62.87
C VAL A 103 23.90 -29.34 -61.78
N ARG A 104 23.68 -30.61 -62.16
CA ARG A 104 23.70 -31.76 -61.25
C ARG A 104 24.46 -32.93 -61.89
N GLY A 105 24.79 -33.94 -61.08
CA GLY A 105 25.46 -35.15 -61.57
C GLY A 105 26.94 -34.94 -61.87
N GLU A 106 27.50 -35.76 -62.75
CA GLU A 106 28.93 -35.77 -63.09
C GLU A 106 29.38 -34.45 -63.72
N LYS A 107 28.55 -33.85 -64.57
CA LYS A 107 28.81 -32.52 -65.16
C LYS A 107 29.01 -31.43 -64.11
N ALA A 108 28.31 -31.51 -62.98
CA ALA A 108 28.50 -30.57 -61.87
C ALA A 108 29.84 -30.78 -61.15
N LYS A 109 30.33 -32.03 -61.07
CA LYS A 109 31.65 -32.32 -60.49
C LYS A 109 32.77 -31.81 -61.40
N GLU A 110 32.66 -32.06 -62.70
CA GLU A 110 33.65 -31.60 -63.69
C GLU A 110 33.77 -30.07 -63.69
N ILE A 111 32.65 -29.35 -63.72
CA ILE A 111 32.65 -27.87 -63.72
C ILE A 111 33.18 -27.33 -62.37
N LEU A 112 32.82 -27.97 -61.25
CA LEU A 112 33.35 -27.60 -59.94
C LEU A 112 34.87 -27.80 -59.86
N GLU A 113 35.38 -28.91 -60.39
CA GLU A 113 36.81 -29.22 -60.40
C GLU A 113 37.60 -28.19 -61.23
N LYS A 114 37.09 -27.80 -62.41
CA LYS A 114 37.65 -26.69 -63.19
C LYS A 114 37.69 -25.39 -62.39
N GLY A 115 36.61 -25.06 -61.67
CA GLY A 115 36.56 -23.86 -60.84
C GLY A 115 37.49 -23.88 -59.63
N LEU A 116 37.63 -25.05 -58.98
CA LEU A 116 38.55 -25.23 -57.86
C LEU A 116 40.00 -25.16 -58.31
N LYS A 117 40.32 -25.66 -59.51
CA LYS A 117 41.66 -25.55 -60.09
C LYS A 117 42.10 -24.10 -60.28
N VAL A 118 41.19 -23.22 -60.71
CA VAL A 118 41.44 -21.76 -60.81
C VAL A 118 41.71 -21.14 -59.44
N LYS A 119 41.16 -21.73 -58.38
CA LYS A 119 41.41 -21.33 -56.98
C LYS A 119 42.51 -22.16 -56.30
N GLU A 120 43.28 -22.93 -57.06
CA GLU A 120 44.37 -23.77 -56.55
C GLU A 120 43.93 -24.72 -55.43
N TYR A 121 42.65 -25.12 -55.43
CA TYR A 121 42.00 -25.90 -54.38
C TYR A 121 42.04 -25.27 -52.97
N GLU A 122 42.29 -23.97 -52.90
CA GLU A 122 42.31 -23.21 -51.65
C GLU A 122 40.96 -22.53 -51.39
N LEU A 123 40.38 -22.78 -50.22
CA LEU A 123 39.17 -22.11 -49.77
C LEU A 123 39.33 -21.60 -48.34
N HIS A 124 38.75 -20.45 -48.04
CA HIS A 124 38.71 -19.98 -46.65
C HIS A 124 37.64 -20.71 -45.86
N LYS A 125 37.82 -20.82 -44.54
CA LYS A 125 36.80 -21.35 -43.63
C LYS A 125 35.45 -20.62 -43.76
N GLY A 126 35.47 -19.33 -44.10
CA GLY A 126 34.28 -18.49 -44.30
C GLY A 126 33.44 -18.86 -45.53
N ASN A 127 34.01 -19.58 -46.50
CA ASN A 127 33.29 -20.06 -47.69
C ASN A 127 32.28 -21.16 -47.35
N PHE A 128 32.42 -21.80 -46.18
CA PHE A 128 31.55 -22.89 -45.73
C PHE A 128 30.46 -22.37 -44.77
N SER A 129 29.21 -22.59 -45.15
CA SER A 129 28.03 -22.28 -44.35
C SER A 129 27.84 -23.25 -43.18
N GLU A 130 27.07 -22.84 -42.18
CA GLU A 130 26.75 -23.66 -40.99
C GLU A 130 25.98 -24.94 -41.34
N MET A 131 25.19 -24.88 -42.42
CA MET A 131 24.40 -25.99 -42.95
C MET A 131 25.21 -26.88 -43.92
N GLY A 132 26.53 -26.70 -43.99
CA GLY A 132 27.44 -27.55 -44.75
C GLY A 132 27.51 -27.29 -46.26
N ASN A 133 26.83 -26.27 -46.79
CA ASN A 133 27.02 -25.82 -48.18
C ASN A 133 28.23 -24.90 -48.26
N PHE A 134 28.87 -24.79 -49.42
CA PHE A 134 29.98 -23.87 -49.61
C PHE A 134 29.97 -23.22 -51.00
N GLY A 135 30.64 -22.08 -51.13
CA GLY A 135 30.73 -21.40 -52.41
C GLY A 135 31.94 -20.49 -52.52
N PHE A 136 32.31 -20.14 -53.75
CA PHE A 136 33.44 -19.28 -54.06
C PHE A 136 33.22 -18.55 -55.39
N GLY A 137 33.84 -17.40 -55.54
CA GLY A 137 33.73 -16.58 -56.76
C GLY A 137 35.00 -16.64 -57.60
N ILE A 138 34.84 -16.64 -58.92
CA ILE A 138 35.91 -16.50 -59.91
C ILE A 138 35.72 -15.14 -60.59
N GLN A 139 36.82 -14.41 -60.77
CA GLN A 139 36.78 -13.05 -61.33
C GLN A 139 36.58 -13.07 -62.84
N GLU A 140 37.14 -14.06 -63.53
CA GLU A 140 37.09 -14.14 -64.99
C GLU A 140 36.70 -15.56 -65.45
N HIS A 141 35.66 -15.66 -66.27
CA HIS A 141 35.20 -16.94 -66.80
C HIS A 141 36.16 -17.59 -67.80
N ILE A 142 37.12 -16.83 -68.36
CA ILE A 142 38.12 -17.36 -69.30
C ILE A 142 39.06 -18.37 -68.63
N ASP A 143 39.30 -18.22 -67.32
CA ASP A 143 40.15 -19.12 -66.53
C ASP A 143 39.56 -20.54 -66.44
N LEU A 144 38.27 -20.70 -66.73
CA LEU A 144 37.58 -22.00 -66.78
C LEU A 144 37.79 -22.76 -68.10
N GLY A 145 38.61 -22.22 -69.02
CA GLY A 145 38.95 -22.84 -70.30
C GLY A 145 38.04 -22.47 -71.47
N ILE A 146 37.24 -21.39 -71.35
CA ILE A 146 36.43 -20.84 -72.45
C ILE A 146 37.29 -19.84 -73.23
N LYS A 147 37.33 -19.97 -74.56
CA LYS A 147 38.08 -19.03 -75.43
C LYS A 147 37.49 -17.63 -75.33
N TYR A 148 38.36 -16.63 -75.23
CA TYR A 148 37.96 -15.23 -75.16
C TYR A 148 37.30 -14.77 -76.47
N ASP A 149 36.09 -14.21 -76.37
CA ASP A 149 35.36 -13.57 -77.46
C ASP A 149 35.17 -12.08 -77.14
N PRO A 150 35.77 -11.15 -77.92
CA PRO A 150 35.64 -9.72 -77.71
C PRO A 150 34.19 -9.19 -77.72
N SER A 151 33.28 -9.89 -78.41
CA SER A 151 31.87 -9.48 -78.50
C SER A 151 31.10 -9.72 -77.21
N ILE A 152 31.49 -10.74 -76.43
CA ILE A 152 30.83 -11.16 -75.19
C ILE A 152 31.37 -10.35 -73.99
N GLY A 153 32.70 -10.21 -73.91
CA GLY A 153 33.40 -9.54 -72.81
C GLY A 153 33.65 -10.46 -71.60
N ILE A 154 34.40 -9.97 -70.60
CA ILE A 154 34.81 -10.74 -69.42
C ILE A 154 33.80 -10.61 -68.28
N TYR A 155 33.29 -11.74 -67.79
CA TYR A 155 32.44 -11.83 -66.62
C TYR A 155 33.06 -12.69 -65.52
N GLY A 156 32.86 -12.26 -64.27
CA GLY A 156 33.04 -13.10 -63.08
C GLY A 156 31.77 -13.88 -62.76
N MET A 157 31.93 -14.97 -62.02
CA MET A 157 30.81 -15.82 -61.62
C MET A 157 31.03 -16.46 -60.25
N ASP A 158 29.92 -16.74 -59.57
CA ASP A 158 29.92 -17.41 -58.28
C ASP A 158 29.48 -18.86 -58.39
N PHE A 159 30.25 -19.73 -57.74
CA PHE A 159 29.96 -21.15 -57.56
C PHE A 159 29.30 -21.35 -56.20
N TYR A 160 28.12 -21.96 -56.19
CA TYR A 160 27.45 -22.36 -54.96
C TYR A 160 27.14 -23.85 -54.97
N VAL A 161 27.84 -24.58 -54.11
CA VAL A 161 27.77 -26.03 -53.97
C VAL A 161 26.80 -26.38 -52.85
N VAL A 162 25.68 -27.02 -53.21
CA VAL A 162 24.71 -27.50 -52.25
C VAL A 162 25.00 -28.95 -51.90
N MET A 163 25.40 -29.18 -50.65
CA MET A 163 25.68 -30.49 -50.10
C MET A 163 24.38 -31.15 -49.62
N GLY A 164 24.34 -32.47 -49.66
CA GLY A 164 23.19 -33.22 -49.17
C GLY A 164 23.52 -34.67 -48.82
N ARG A 165 22.66 -35.27 -48.00
CA ARG A 165 22.66 -36.70 -47.68
C ARG A 165 21.39 -37.35 -48.24
N ALA A 166 21.40 -38.68 -48.40
CA ALA A 166 20.19 -39.42 -48.73
C ALA A 166 19.12 -39.16 -47.66
N GLY A 167 17.87 -38.91 -48.06
CA GLY A 167 16.76 -38.60 -47.12
C GLY A 167 16.53 -37.11 -46.84
N PHE A 168 17.33 -36.18 -47.36
CA PHE A 168 17.05 -34.73 -47.23
C PHE A 168 15.75 -34.29 -47.93
N ASP A 169 15.28 -35.09 -48.89
CA ASP A 169 14.07 -34.79 -49.66
C ASP A 169 12.78 -34.89 -48.84
N ILE A 170 12.80 -35.48 -47.64
CA ILE A 170 11.61 -35.56 -46.77
C ILE A 170 11.04 -34.18 -46.41
N ALA A 171 11.90 -33.16 -46.31
CA ALA A 171 11.48 -31.78 -46.06
C ALA A 171 10.85 -31.10 -47.28
N TYR A 172 11.11 -31.64 -48.47
CA TYR A 172 10.68 -31.06 -49.75
C TYR A 172 9.56 -31.85 -50.44
N ARG A 173 9.07 -32.94 -49.84
CA ARG A 173 7.93 -33.73 -50.37
C ARG A 173 6.67 -32.87 -50.51
N LYS A 174 5.83 -33.10 -51.52
CA LYS A 174 4.55 -32.37 -51.66
C LYS A 174 3.54 -32.76 -50.58
N HIS A 175 3.40 -34.06 -50.30
CA HIS A 175 2.54 -34.61 -49.25
C HIS A 175 3.36 -35.14 -48.06
N LYS A 176 2.81 -35.01 -46.84
CA LYS A 176 3.42 -35.46 -45.57
C LYS A 176 4.89 -34.99 -45.41
N LYS A 177 5.10 -33.67 -45.45
CA LYS A 177 6.41 -33.05 -45.18
C LYS A 177 6.84 -33.36 -43.75
N SER A 178 8.10 -33.74 -43.58
CA SER A 178 8.68 -33.99 -42.27
C SER A 178 10.04 -33.29 -42.12
N ARG A 179 10.43 -32.95 -40.89
CA ARG A 179 11.67 -32.23 -40.62
C ARG A 179 12.86 -33.19 -40.67
N VAL A 180 13.97 -32.73 -41.25
CA VAL A 180 15.24 -33.45 -41.17
C VAL A 180 15.78 -33.34 -39.75
N GLY A 181 15.92 -34.50 -39.10
CA GLY A 181 16.43 -34.61 -37.72
C GLY A 181 17.83 -34.00 -37.57
N ALA A 182 18.13 -33.46 -36.39
CA ALA A 182 19.35 -32.71 -36.12
C ALA A 182 20.63 -33.52 -36.42
N SER A 183 20.65 -34.80 -36.06
CA SER A 183 21.77 -35.71 -36.30
C SER A 183 21.98 -36.10 -37.78
N HIS A 184 21.02 -35.78 -38.66
CA HIS A 184 21.13 -36.02 -40.09
C HIS A 184 21.58 -34.77 -40.86
N ARG A 185 21.46 -33.58 -40.26
CA ARG A 185 21.92 -32.32 -40.86
C ARG A 185 23.44 -32.33 -41.04
N ILE A 186 23.90 -31.58 -42.04
CA ILE A 186 25.33 -31.45 -42.34
C ILE A 186 25.84 -30.21 -41.62
N THR A 187 26.95 -30.33 -40.91
CA THR A 187 27.61 -29.20 -40.25
C THR A 187 28.73 -28.63 -41.11
N ARG A 188 29.15 -27.40 -40.80
CA ARG A 188 30.30 -26.74 -41.46
C ARG A 188 31.56 -27.60 -41.44
N ASP A 189 31.89 -28.17 -40.28
CA ASP A 189 33.13 -28.94 -40.10
C ASP A 189 33.08 -30.27 -40.85
N GLU A 190 31.90 -30.88 -40.99
CA GLU A 190 31.71 -32.07 -41.84
C GLU A 190 31.94 -31.75 -43.32
N ALA A 191 31.47 -30.60 -43.79
CA ALA A 191 31.67 -30.16 -45.18
C ALA A 191 33.14 -29.81 -45.47
N ILE A 192 33.82 -29.17 -44.52
CA ILE A 192 35.26 -28.89 -44.63
C ILE A 192 36.06 -30.19 -44.71
N LYS A 193 35.79 -31.14 -43.81
CA LYS A 193 36.43 -32.46 -43.84
C LYS A 193 36.17 -33.18 -45.17
N TRP A 194 34.94 -33.11 -45.68
CA TRP A 194 34.60 -33.69 -46.98
C TRP A 194 35.37 -33.05 -48.13
N PHE A 195 35.53 -31.72 -48.14
CA PHE A 195 36.31 -31.00 -49.16
C PHE A 195 37.80 -31.38 -49.11
N GLN A 196 38.39 -31.41 -47.91
CA GLN A 196 39.77 -31.84 -47.69
C GLN A 196 40.00 -33.29 -48.10
N GLN A 197 39.04 -34.19 -47.88
CA GLN A 197 39.16 -35.60 -48.23
C GLN A 197 38.89 -35.90 -49.71
N THR A 198 38.00 -35.14 -50.36
CA THR A 198 37.55 -35.45 -51.73
C THR A 198 38.39 -34.76 -52.80
N TYR A 199 38.86 -33.53 -52.53
CA TYR A 199 39.60 -32.70 -53.48
C TYR A 199 40.99 -32.30 -52.95
N GLU A 200 41.43 -32.89 -51.84
CA GLU A 200 42.72 -32.56 -51.18
C GLU A 200 42.90 -31.06 -50.86
N GLY A 201 41.78 -30.34 -50.74
CA GLY A 201 41.79 -28.89 -50.71
C GLY A 201 42.32 -28.29 -49.39
N VAL A 202 43.02 -27.17 -49.50
CA VAL A 202 43.64 -26.48 -48.36
C VAL A 202 42.68 -25.44 -47.80
N ILE A 203 42.52 -25.44 -46.47
CA ILE A 203 41.68 -24.45 -45.79
C ILE A 203 42.53 -23.33 -45.24
N MET A 204 42.41 -22.17 -45.86
CA MET A 204 43.18 -21.00 -45.45
C MET A 204 42.59 -20.39 -44.16
N PRO A 205 43.42 -20.16 -43.12
CA PRO A 205 42.99 -19.45 -41.92
C PRO A 205 42.57 -18.05 -42.34
N GLY A 206 41.33 -17.68 -42.04
CA GLY A 206 40.76 -16.43 -42.54
C GLY A 206 41.57 -15.23 -42.07
N GLY A 207 42.18 -14.50 -43.01
CA GLY A 207 42.56 -13.12 -42.77
C GLY A 207 41.32 -12.34 -42.34
N LYS A 208 41.47 -11.44 -41.35
CA LYS A 208 40.36 -10.60 -40.87
C LYS A 208 39.80 -9.79 -42.04
N VAL A 209 38.76 -10.30 -42.69
CA VAL A 209 37.96 -9.53 -43.64
C VAL A 209 37.36 -8.40 -42.83
N LYS A 210 37.91 -7.18 -42.98
CA LYS A 210 37.27 -5.96 -42.50
C LYS A 210 36.00 -5.77 -43.32
N SER A 211 34.92 -6.46 -42.95
CA SER A 211 33.60 -6.05 -43.40
C SER A 211 33.37 -4.66 -42.84
N LYS A 212 33.25 -3.66 -43.74
CA LYS A 212 32.78 -2.31 -43.38
C LYS A 212 31.33 -2.30 -42.88
N THR A 213 30.74 -3.47 -42.63
CA THR A 213 29.40 -3.71 -42.09
C THR A 213 29.41 -4.76 -40.95
N GLY A 214 30.47 -4.79 -40.13
CA GLY A 214 30.70 -5.87 -39.16
C GLY A 214 30.92 -5.50 -37.70
N LYS A 215 30.78 -4.22 -37.29
CA LYS A 215 30.74 -3.88 -35.86
C LYS A 215 29.32 -3.79 -35.31
N PHE A 216 28.34 -3.52 -36.16
CA PHE A 216 26.95 -3.45 -35.72
C PHE A 216 26.34 -4.84 -35.47
N SER A 217 26.77 -5.95 -36.11
CA SER A 217 26.03 -7.23 -36.00
C SER A 217 26.36 -8.13 -34.81
N ILE A 218 27.58 -8.12 -34.28
CA ILE A 218 27.92 -8.90 -33.07
C ILE A 218 27.48 -8.16 -31.81
N TRP A 219 27.64 -6.84 -31.81
CA TRP A 219 27.06 -6.00 -30.76
C TRP A 219 25.54 -6.01 -30.84
N ALA A 220 24.92 -5.93 -32.03
CA ALA A 220 23.46 -6.06 -32.16
C ALA A 220 22.97 -7.47 -31.85
N SER A 221 23.68 -8.55 -32.16
CA SER A 221 23.22 -9.90 -31.79
C SER A 221 23.32 -10.13 -30.29
N ARG A 222 24.38 -9.63 -29.63
CA ARG A 222 24.49 -9.62 -28.17
C ARG A 222 23.48 -8.69 -27.52
N LEU A 223 23.23 -7.50 -28.07
CA LEU A 223 22.17 -6.58 -27.64
C LEU A 223 20.76 -7.15 -27.86
N LEU A 224 20.53 -7.90 -28.94
CA LEU A 224 19.25 -8.55 -29.20
C LEU A 224 19.07 -9.73 -28.26
N PHE A 225 20.12 -10.51 -28.00
CA PHE A 225 20.07 -11.61 -27.04
C PHE A 225 19.83 -11.08 -25.61
N SER A 226 20.64 -10.12 -25.14
CA SER A 226 20.44 -9.42 -23.88
C SER A 226 19.11 -8.66 -23.84
N GLY A 227 18.66 -8.11 -24.96
CA GLY A 227 17.40 -7.40 -25.11
C GLY A 227 16.19 -8.31 -24.94
N VAL A 228 16.24 -9.55 -25.45
CA VAL A 228 15.18 -10.56 -25.22
C VAL A 228 15.14 -10.99 -23.75
N PHE A 229 16.30 -11.17 -23.11
CA PHE A 229 16.36 -11.43 -21.67
C PHE A 229 15.80 -10.26 -20.85
N LEU A 230 16.15 -9.02 -21.19
CA LEU A 230 15.60 -7.81 -20.55
C LEU A 230 14.09 -7.66 -20.77
N LEU A 231 13.57 -8.00 -21.96
CA LEU A 231 12.14 -7.96 -22.26
C LEU A 231 11.37 -9.02 -21.45
N ASN A 232 11.93 -10.22 -21.32
CA ASN A 232 11.37 -11.25 -20.44
C ASN A 232 11.45 -10.84 -18.97
N THR A 233 12.53 -10.18 -18.55
CA THR A 233 12.66 -9.63 -17.20
C THR A 233 11.55 -8.61 -16.90
N LEU A 234 11.19 -7.76 -17.86
CA LEU A 234 10.06 -6.83 -17.73
C LEU A 234 8.71 -7.55 -17.56
N ASN A 235 8.44 -8.56 -18.40
CA ASN A 235 7.21 -9.36 -18.30
C ASN A 235 7.13 -10.16 -17.00
N SER A 236 8.25 -10.75 -16.57
CA SER A 236 8.35 -11.48 -15.31
C SER A 236 8.21 -10.55 -14.11
N ALA A 237 8.75 -9.32 -14.16
CA ALA A 237 8.52 -8.32 -13.13
C ALA A 237 7.02 -7.98 -12.99
N LEU A 238 6.31 -7.80 -14.10
CA LEU A 238 4.84 -7.61 -14.09
C LEU A 238 4.08 -8.82 -13.54
N ALA A 239 4.50 -10.04 -13.89
CA ALA A 239 3.89 -11.26 -13.37
C ALA A 239 4.12 -11.41 -11.84
N ILE A 240 5.32 -11.06 -11.36
CA ILE A 240 5.65 -11.05 -9.92
C ILE A 240 4.77 -10.05 -9.18
N VAL A 241 4.51 -8.85 -9.74
CA VAL A 241 3.58 -7.87 -9.16
C VAL A 241 2.18 -8.49 -8.97
N CYS A 242 1.66 -9.23 -9.96
CA CYS A 242 0.35 -9.89 -9.88
C CYS A 242 0.29 -11.06 -8.89
N VAL A 243 1.40 -11.78 -8.66
CA VAL A 243 1.44 -12.98 -7.82
C VAL A 243 1.75 -12.65 -6.36
N VAL A 244 2.69 -11.73 -6.11
CA VAL A 244 3.25 -11.50 -4.78
C VAL A 244 2.46 -10.44 -4.02
N GLY A 245 1.91 -9.43 -4.70
CA GLY A 245 1.06 -8.39 -4.10
C GLY A 245 1.71 -7.53 -2.99
N ARG A 246 2.95 -7.84 -2.56
CA ARG A 246 3.71 -7.17 -1.49
C ARG A 246 5.18 -7.02 -1.90
N TYR A 247 5.73 -5.81 -1.85
CA TYR A 247 7.08 -5.53 -2.38
C TYR A 247 8.21 -6.29 -1.65
N ARG A 248 8.08 -6.58 -0.34
CA ARG A 248 9.15 -7.19 0.48
C ARG A 248 9.53 -8.63 0.09
N GLN A 249 8.69 -9.32 -0.69
CA GLN A 249 8.95 -10.69 -1.15
C GLN A 249 9.45 -10.76 -2.60
N CYS A 250 9.62 -9.61 -3.28
CA CYS A 250 10.02 -9.57 -4.68
C CYS A 250 11.39 -10.21 -4.95
N LEU A 251 12.33 -10.11 -4.00
CA LEU A 251 13.66 -10.72 -4.12
C LEU A 251 13.60 -12.25 -4.08
N ASP A 252 12.85 -12.82 -3.13
CA ASP A 252 12.73 -14.27 -2.95
C ASP A 252 12.10 -14.94 -4.18
N PHE A 253 11.05 -14.33 -4.73
CA PHE A 253 10.41 -14.80 -5.96
C PHE A 253 11.29 -14.60 -7.18
N SER A 254 12.03 -13.49 -7.24
CA SER A 254 12.95 -13.22 -8.36
C SER A 254 14.08 -14.25 -8.45
N MET A 255 14.64 -14.61 -7.29
CA MET A 255 15.63 -15.68 -7.15
C MET A 255 15.03 -17.04 -7.50
N THR A 256 13.81 -17.32 -7.05
CA THR A 256 13.12 -18.59 -7.32
C THR A 256 12.85 -18.81 -8.81
N VAL A 257 12.33 -17.79 -9.52
CA VAL A 257 12.07 -17.87 -10.97
C VAL A 257 13.36 -18.11 -11.75
N HIS A 258 14.45 -17.43 -11.40
CA HIS A 258 15.74 -17.62 -12.07
C HIS A 258 16.40 -18.95 -11.71
N PHE A 259 16.16 -19.49 -10.52
CA PHE A 259 16.58 -20.84 -10.15
C PHE A 259 15.86 -21.90 -11.00
N TYR A 260 14.55 -21.78 -11.20
CA TYR A 260 13.82 -22.66 -12.11
C TYR A 260 14.26 -22.51 -13.58
N HIS A 261 14.55 -21.28 -14.02
CA HIS A 261 15.11 -21.04 -15.35
C HIS A 261 16.50 -21.68 -15.53
N PHE A 262 17.34 -21.66 -14.49
CA PHE A 262 18.63 -22.36 -14.47
C PHE A 262 18.44 -23.88 -14.61
N LEU A 263 17.52 -24.48 -13.83
CA LEU A 263 17.21 -25.91 -13.91
C LEU A 263 16.66 -26.30 -15.30
N ALA A 264 15.76 -25.49 -15.87
CA ALA A 264 15.20 -25.73 -17.21
C ALA A 264 16.28 -25.62 -18.30
N SER A 265 17.19 -24.64 -18.17
CA SER A 265 18.32 -24.45 -19.08
C SER A 265 19.31 -25.60 -19.02
N TRP A 266 19.57 -26.12 -17.82
CA TRP A 266 20.39 -27.30 -17.62
C TRP A 266 19.74 -28.55 -18.25
N TYR A 267 18.45 -28.75 -18.00
CA TYR A 267 17.68 -29.87 -18.56
C TYR A 267 17.66 -29.86 -20.10
N TYR A 268 17.41 -28.69 -20.72
CA TYR A 268 17.31 -28.57 -22.17
C TYR A 268 18.66 -28.73 -22.89
N ASN A 269 19.74 -28.17 -22.34
CA ASN A 269 21.05 -28.22 -22.99
C ASN A 269 21.85 -29.49 -22.65
N GLY A 270 21.50 -30.21 -21.58
CA GLY A 270 22.20 -31.41 -21.13
C GLY A 270 23.55 -31.14 -20.46
N TYR A 271 23.91 -29.85 -20.27
CA TYR A 271 25.10 -29.41 -19.53
C TYR A 271 24.82 -28.05 -18.87
N ILE A 272 25.53 -27.76 -17.78
CA ILE A 272 25.43 -26.48 -17.07
C ILE A 272 26.07 -25.38 -17.94
N PRO A 273 25.46 -24.19 -18.10
CA PRO A 273 26.11 -23.07 -18.78
C PRO A 273 27.40 -22.68 -18.05
N TRP A 274 28.56 -22.68 -18.73
CA TRP A 274 29.87 -22.36 -18.14
C TRP A 274 30.41 -20.97 -18.51
N THR A 275 29.67 -20.20 -19.30
CA THR A 275 30.15 -18.90 -19.78
C THR A 275 29.88 -17.80 -18.76
N PHE A 276 30.92 -17.04 -18.40
CA PHE A 276 30.82 -15.91 -17.46
C PHE A 276 29.75 -14.89 -17.89
N ASP A 277 29.67 -14.59 -19.18
CA ASP A 277 28.66 -13.71 -19.78
C ASP A 277 27.21 -14.15 -19.44
N TRP A 278 26.96 -15.45 -19.35
CA TRP A 278 25.63 -15.98 -19.04
C TRP A 278 25.25 -15.67 -17.59
N TYR A 279 26.15 -15.95 -16.64
CA TYR A 279 25.94 -15.65 -15.23
C TYR A 279 25.80 -14.15 -14.97
N MET A 280 26.61 -13.32 -15.62
CA MET A 280 26.49 -11.86 -15.52
C MET A 280 25.15 -11.36 -16.07
N THR A 281 24.69 -11.92 -17.18
CA THR A 281 23.38 -11.55 -17.75
C THR A 281 22.24 -11.98 -16.83
N GLN A 282 22.29 -13.19 -16.24
CA GLN A 282 21.28 -13.65 -15.29
C GLN A 282 21.29 -12.82 -14.00
N PHE A 283 22.46 -12.50 -13.46
CA PHE A 283 22.58 -11.64 -12.27
C PHE A 283 21.99 -10.26 -12.53
N LEU A 284 22.34 -9.64 -13.66
CA LEU A 284 21.78 -8.35 -14.06
C LEU A 284 20.26 -8.42 -14.25
N CYS A 285 19.74 -9.51 -14.83
CA CYS A 285 18.30 -9.73 -14.97
C CYS A 285 17.62 -9.87 -13.61
N VAL A 286 18.18 -10.62 -12.65
CA VAL A 286 17.63 -10.72 -11.29
C VAL A 286 17.59 -9.36 -10.60
N VAL A 287 18.67 -8.58 -10.70
CA VAL A 287 18.74 -7.24 -10.10
C VAL A 287 17.70 -6.31 -10.73
N ILE A 288 17.63 -6.26 -12.07
CA ILE A 288 16.65 -5.43 -12.78
C ILE A 288 15.23 -5.90 -12.50
N MET A 289 14.96 -7.21 -12.48
CA MET A 289 13.65 -7.77 -12.16
C MET A 289 13.24 -7.39 -10.75
N THR A 290 14.14 -7.53 -9.78
CA THR A 290 13.86 -7.23 -8.37
C THR A 290 13.60 -5.75 -8.21
N ILE A 291 14.45 -4.87 -8.76
CA ILE A 291 14.25 -3.42 -8.69
C ILE A 291 12.95 -3.00 -9.39
N LEU A 292 12.67 -3.50 -10.60
CA LEU A 292 11.46 -3.14 -11.33
C LEU A 292 10.19 -3.72 -10.70
N ALA A 293 10.22 -4.98 -10.26
CA ALA A 293 9.11 -5.59 -9.54
C ALA A 293 8.88 -4.87 -8.21
N GLU A 294 9.93 -4.47 -7.50
CA GLU A 294 9.81 -3.63 -6.31
C GLU A 294 9.26 -2.24 -6.63
N GLN A 295 9.73 -1.57 -7.69
CA GLN A 295 9.25 -0.23 -8.06
C GLN A 295 7.80 -0.27 -8.54
N LEU A 296 7.43 -1.28 -9.32
CA LEU A 296 6.05 -1.48 -9.80
C LEU A 296 5.12 -1.98 -8.70
N SER A 297 5.58 -2.89 -7.83
CA SER A 297 4.83 -3.29 -6.64
C SER A 297 4.68 -2.11 -5.70
N LYS A 298 5.73 -1.30 -5.51
CA LYS A 298 5.66 -0.01 -4.80
C LYS A 298 4.66 0.91 -5.49
N ILE A 299 4.63 1.06 -6.81
CA ILE A 299 3.62 1.91 -7.50
C ILE A 299 2.20 1.34 -7.37
N TYR A 300 2.03 0.03 -7.39
CA TYR A 300 0.75 -0.65 -7.19
C TYR A 300 0.26 -0.52 -5.74
N GLU A 301 1.18 -0.59 -4.78
CA GLU A 301 0.97 -0.41 -3.34
C GLU A 301 0.86 1.08 -2.94
N LEU A 302 1.51 1.97 -3.71
CA LEU A 302 1.34 3.43 -3.69
C LEU A 302 0.16 3.90 -4.53
N ARG A 303 -0.54 2.99 -5.22
CA ARG A 303 -1.83 3.29 -5.82
C ARG A 303 -2.80 3.37 -4.65
N SER A 304 -2.74 4.55 -4.02
CA SER A 304 -3.59 5.10 -2.98
C SER A 304 -4.54 4.10 -2.33
N ILE A 305 -4.42 3.98 -1.00
CA ILE A 305 -5.60 3.93 -0.16
C ILE A 305 -6.56 5.03 -0.63
N GLN A 306 -7.52 4.68 -1.48
CA GLN A 306 -8.70 5.49 -1.72
C GLN A 306 -9.65 5.19 -0.57
N LEU A 307 -9.61 6.05 0.44
CA LEU A 307 -10.85 6.44 1.09
C LEU A 307 -11.68 7.18 0.03
N SER A 308 -13.00 7.10 0.13
CA SER A 308 -13.96 7.86 -0.69
C SER A 308 -13.49 9.32 -0.91
N PRO A 309 -13.70 9.89 -2.11
CA PRO A 309 -12.85 10.95 -2.64
C PRO A 309 -12.88 12.23 -1.80
N SER A 310 -11.72 12.60 -1.24
CA SER A 310 -11.41 13.96 -0.80
C SER A 310 -11.13 14.82 -2.04
N VAL A 311 -11.92 15.87 -2.20
CA VAL A 311 -11.82 16.89 -3.25
C VAL A 311 -10.59 17.77 -3.01
N ASP A 312 -9.87 18.09 -4.09
CA ASP A 312 -8.71 18.99 -4.10
C ASP A 312 -9.04 20.33 -3.42
N ILE A 313 -8.29 20.66 -2.36
CA ILE A 313 -8.45 21.90 -1.60
C ILE A 313 -7.63 23.01 -2.29
N VAL A 314 -8.29 23.83 -3.09
CA VAL A 314 -7.77 25.13 -3.54
C VAL A 314 -8.07 26.16 -2.45
N MET A 315 -7.03 26.81 -1.92
CA MET A 315 -7.15 27.93 -0.97
C MET A 315 -6.73 29.22 -1.67
N ASN A 316 -7.52 30.29 -1.51
CA ASN A 316 -7.07 31.66 -1.72
C ASN A 316 -6.74 32.28 -0.36
N GLU A 317 -5.64 33.03 -0.36
CA GLU A 317 -5.04 33.71 0.77
C GLU A 317 -5.86 34.93 1.22
N THR A 318 -5.57 35.38 2.45
CA THR A 318 -5.97 36.62 3.15
C THR A 318 -7.21 36.53 4.05
N GLU A 319 -6.97 36.57 5.37
CA GLU A 319 -7.60 37.55 6.27
C GLU A 319 -6.94 37.54 7.67
N GLU A 320 -6.68 38.75 8.19
CA GLU A 320 -5.92 39.05 9.41
C GLU A 320 -6.65 38.71 10.72
N ILE A 321 -5.87 38.37 11.75
CA ILE A 321 -6.31 38.03 13.11
C ILE A 321 -6.46 39.31 13.94
N VAL A 322 -7.66 39.58 14.43
CA VAL A 322 -7.93 40.58 15.48
C VAL A 322 -8.11 39.87 16.83
N LEU A 323 -7.20 40.15 17.78
CA LEU A 323 -7.36 39.87 19.22
C LEU A 323 -8.23 40.99 19.83
N PRO A 324 -9.24 40.76 20.69
CA PRO A 324 -8.98 40.66 22.15
C PRO A 324 -10.06 39.98 23.06
N GLY A 325 -9.65 39.67 24.30
CA GLY A 325 -10.28 40.03 25.59
C GLY A 325 -11.78 39.80 25.87
N ASP A 326 -12.06 38.91 26.83
CA ASP A 326 -12.96 39.04 28.01
C ASP A 326 -13.66 37.70 28.34
N THR A 327 -13.47 37.23 29.58
CA THR A 327 -13.61 35.83 30.03
C THR A 327 -14.84 35.64 30.94
N SER A 328 -16.07 35.69 30.41
CA SER A 328 -17.26 35.44 31.26
C SER A 328 -18.49 34.78 30.62
N LYS A 329 -18.44 34.30 29.38
CA LYS A 329 -19.52 33.46 28.82
C LYS A 329 -18.95 32.28 28.03
N ALA A 330 -19.22 31.05 28.47
CA ALA A 330 -18.94 29.85 27.68
C ALA A 330 -19.63 29.99 26.31
N ARG A 331 -18.85 30.01 25.23
CA ARG A 331 -19.36 30.21 23.86
C ARG A 331 -19.81 28.87 23.27
N SER A 332 -21.07 28.78 22.85
CA SER A 332 -21.62 27.68 22.01
C SER A 332 -20.77 27.46 20.74
N ILE A 333 -20.51 26.18 20.42
CA ILE A 333 -19.57 25.71 19.38
C ILE A 333 -19.87 26.23 17.96
N TYR A 334 -21.13 26.53 17.65
CA TYR A 334 -21.55 27.04 16.34
C TYR A 334 -21.40 28.56 16.31
N SER A 335 -20.26 29.10 15.88
CA SER A 335 -20.01 30.54 15.91
C SER A 335 -20.61 31.28 14.71
N ARG A 336 -20.63 30.64 13.54
CA ARG A 336 -21.17 31.18 12.28
C ARG A 336 -22.32 30.32 11.77
N VAL A 337 -23.46 30.93 11.44
CA VAL A 337 -24.68 30.22 11.03
C VAL A 337 -25.12 30.72 9.65
N CYS A 338 -25.07 29.83 8.66
CA CYS A 338 -25.63 30.08 7.34
C CYS A 338 -27.15 30.00 7.40
N VAL A 339 -27.85 30.97 6.81
CA VAL A 339 -29.31 30.94 6.70
C VAL A 339 -29.74 31.08 5.25
N TYR A 340 -30.41 30.05 4.74
CA TYR A 340 -31.11 30.07 3.46
C TYR A 340 -32.57 30.45 3.68
N CYS A 341 -33.06 31.46 2.97
CA CYS A 341 -34.43 31.95 3.11
C CYS A 341 -34.88 32.73 1.86
N ALA A 342 -36.18 33.05 1.77
CA ALA A 342 -36.75 33.71 0.60
C ALA A 342 -36.26 35.17 0.42
N SER A 343 -35.93 35.54 -0.83
CA SER A 343 -35.71 36.94 -1.23
C SER A 343 -36.99 37.69 -1.62
N SER A 344 -38.14 37.02 -1.69
CA SER A 344 -39.41 37.61 -2.11
C SER A 344 -39.95 38.61 -1.09
N SER A 345 -40.38 39.80 -1.54
CA SER A 345 -41.03 40.87 -0.77
C SER A 345 -42.56 40.75 -0.62
N VAL A 346 -43.15 39.64 -1.12
CA VAL A 346 -44.62 39.44 -1.19
C VAL A 346 -45.10 38.20 -0.42
N CYS A 347 -44.23 37.57 0.39
CA CYS A 347 -44.65 36.42 1.17
C CYS A 347 -45.54 36.82 2.36
N ASP A 348 -46.21 35.84 2.97
CA ASP A 348 -47.05 36.07 4.15
C ASP A 348 -46.21 36.66 5.30
N LYS A 349 -46.80 37.59 6.05
CA LYS A 349 -46.16 38.36 7.12
C LYS A 349 -45.46 37.46 8.15
N LYS A 350 -46.05 36.29 8.43
CA LYS A 350 -45.49 35.29 9.36
C LYS A 350 -44.06 34.86 9.00
N TYR A 351 -43.69 34.81 7.72
CA TYR A 351 -42.35 34.41 7.30
C TYR A 351 -41.31 35.51 7.55
N TYR A 352 -41.68 36.79 7.39
CA TYR A 352 -40.83 37.92 7.78
C TYR A 352 -40.64 37.99 9.29
N GLU A 353 -41.72 37.80 10.05
CA GLU A 353 -41.69 37.83 11.50
C GLU A 353 -40.76 36.73 12.05
N ASN A 354 -40.86 35.50 11.52
CA ASN A 354 -39.96 34.42 11.89
C ASN A 354 -38.51 34.64 11.40
N GLY A 355 -38.31 35.18 10.20
CA GLY A 355 -36.98 35.54 9.70
C GLY A 355 -36.30 36.56 10.60
N ARG A 356 -37.00 37.64 10.93
CA ARG A 356 -36.52 38.67 11.86
C ARG A 356 -36.25 38.11 13.24
N TYR A 357 -37.19 37.33 13.78
CA TYR A 357 -37.06 36.73 15.10
C TYR A 357 -35.85 35.77 15.18
N LEU A 358 -35.61 34.96 14.15
CA LEU A 358 -34.40 34.13 14.06
C LEU A 358 -33.13 34.98 14.08
N GLY A 359 -33.11 36.09 13.33
CA GLY A 359 -31.98 37.01 13.29
C GLY A 359 -31.67 37.63 14.66
N GLU A 360 -32.70 38.13 15.34
CA GLU A 360 -32.61 38.68 16.69
C GLU A 360 -32.05 37.63 17.68
N ARG A 361 -32.58 36.40 17.65
CA ARG A 361 -32.16 35.31 18.55
C ARG A 361 -30.74 34.86 18.29
N LEU A 362 -30.33 34.65 17.05
CA LEU A 362 -28.94 34.29 16.72
C LEU A 362 -27.95 35.37 17.15
N ALA A 363 -28.30 36.65 16.98
CA ALA A 363 -27.49 37.77 17.45
C ALA A 363 -27.39 37.84 18.98
N MET A 364 -28.51 37.61 19.70
CA MET A 364 -28.51 37.53 21.17
C MET A 364 -27.59 36.42 21.72
N LEU A 365 -27.49 35.30 21.00
CA LEU A 365 -26.56 34.20 21.29
C LEU A 365 -25.10 34.51 20.89
N GLY A 366 -24.82 35.70 20.35
CA GLY A 366 -23.51 36.10 19.89
C GLY A 366 -23.04 35.36 18.64
N LYS A 367 -23.96 34.86 17.80
CA LYS A 367 -23.64 34.16 16.54
C LYS A 367 -23.49 35.16 15.40
N THR A 368 -22.57 34.87 14.49
CA THR A 368 -22.45 35.59 13.23
C THR A 368 -23.35 34.92 12.19
N ILE A 369 -24.21 35.69 11.53
CA ILE A 369 -25.09 35.19 10.48
C ILE A 369 -24.38 35.30 9.13
N VAL A 370 -24.44 34.23 8.34
CA VAL A 370 -24.00 34.20 6.94
C VAL A 370 -25.23 34.00 6.06
N TYR A 371 -25.43 34.82 5.04
CA TYR A 371 -26.59 34.69 4.14
C TYR A 371 -26.29 35.24 2.73
N GLY A 372 -27.29 35.22 1.84
CA GLY A 372 -27.15 35.59 0.43
C GLY A 372 -27.12 37.09 0.09
N GLY A 373 -27.04 38.00 1.07
CA GLY A 373 -26.74 39.43 0.83
C GLY A 373 -27.89 40.34 0.35
N ALA A 374 -29.09 39.81 0.12
CA ALA A 374 -30.25 40.58 -0.36
C ALA A 374 -30.97 41.36 0.76
N LYS A 375 -31.33 42.63 0.48
CA LYS A 375 -32.05 43.50 1.44
C LYS A 375 -33.56 43.25 1.52
N GLU A 376 -34.14 42.61 0.51
CA GLU A 376 -35.58 42.39 0.46
C GLU A 376 -35.97 41.01 1.01
N GLY A 377 -37.26 40.83 1.28
CA GLY A 377 -37.80 39.54 1.67
C GLY A 377 -37.45 39.09 3.09
N VAL A 378 -37.56 37.78 3.31
CA VAL A 378 -37.19 37.13 4.58
C VAL A 378 -35.70 37.30 4.85
N MET A 379 -34.90 37.32 3.78
CA MET A 379 -33.47 37.65 3.81
C MET A 379 -33.19 39.00 4.46
N GLY A 380 -33.87 40.06 4.02
CA GLY A 380 -33.77 41.38 4.62
C GLY A 380 -34.20 41.39 6.09
N ALA A 381 -35.35 40.79 6.40
CA ALA A 381 -35.89 40.73 7.75
C ALA A 381 -34.93 40.02 8.73
N LEU A 382 -34.30 38.92 8.30
CA LEU A 382 -33.27 38.21 9.07
C LEU A 382 -32.06 39.10 9.38
N ALA A 383 -31.51 39.75 8.36
CA ALA A 383 -30.35 40.64 8.52
C ALA A 383 -30.69 41.82 9.44
N ASP A 384 -31.82 42.49 9.21
CA ASP A 384 -32.29 43.62 10.02
C ASP A 384 -32.56 43.22 11.47
N GLY A 385 -33.11 42.02 11.71
CA GLY A 385 -33.32 41.47 13.04
C GLY A 385 -32.00 41.33 13.80
N ALA A 386 -31.00 40.70 13.18
CA ALA A 386 -29.68 40.53 13.78
C ALA A 386 -28.96 41.86 14.02
N LEU A 387 -28.99 42.77 13.04
CA LEU A 387 -28.38 44.10 13.15
C LEU A 387 -29.04 44.94 14.24
N SER A 388 -30.35 44.80 14.48
CA SER A 388 -31.05 45.50 15.56
C SER A 388 -30.59 45.09 16.97
N MET A 389 -29.94 43.92 17.08
CA MET A 389 -29.32 43.40 18.30
C MET A 389 -27.79 43.56 18.30
N ASN A 390 -27.23 44.41 17.43
CA ASN A 390 -25.80 44.56 17.19
C ASN A 390 -25.08 43.25 16.83
N GLY A 391 -25.79 42.32 16.20
CA GLY A 391 -25.24 41.07 15.66
C GLY A 391 -24.37 41.29 14.44
N LYS A 392 -23.46 40.34 14.17
CA LYS A 392 -22.63 40.35 12.96
C LYS A 392 -23.33 39.61 11.83
N VAL A 393 -23.39 40.23 10.65
CA VAL A 393 -24.01 39.64 9.46
C VAL A 393 -23.08 39.77 8.25
N ILE A 394 -22.79 38.64 7.61
CA ILE A 394 -21.95 38.50 6.42
C ILE A 394 -22.83 38.10 5.24
N GLY A 395 -22.84 38.90 4.18
CA GLY A 395 -23.58 38.62 2.95
C GLY A 395 -22.66 38.19 1.80
N TYR A 396 -23.11 37.24 0.97
CA TYR A 396 -22.46 36.91 -0.31
C TYR A 396 -23.43 37.15 -1.47
N ILE A 397 -23.10 38.06 -2.39
CA ILE A 397 -23.96 38.41 -3.54
C ILE A 397 -23.18 38.38 -4.87
N PRO A 398 -23.69 37.77 -5.95
CA PRO A 398 -23.03 37.79 -7.24
C PRO A 398 -23.10 39.16 -7.91
N ASN A 399 -22.04 39.54 -8.63
CA ASN A 399 -21.95 40.84 -9.31
C ASN A 399 -23.13 41.14 -10.25
N PHE A 400 -23.67 40.11 -10.92
CA PHE A 400 -24.79 40.28 -11.86
C PHE A 400 -26.16 40.46 -11.19
N MET A 401 -26.28 40.16 -9.89
CA MET A 401 -27.54 40.34 -9.14
C MET A 401 -27.68 41.76 -8.59
N ILE A 402 -26.59 42.54 -8.54
CA ILE A 402 -26.56 43.91 -8.01
C ILE A 402 -27.48 44.87 -8.80
N THR A 403 -27.73 44.60 -10.08
CA THR A 403 -28.66 45.41 -10.91
C THR A 403 -30.15 45.08 -10.69
N ASN A 404 -30.48 43.93 -10.11
CA ASN A 404 -31.87 43.44 -9.98
C ASN A 404 -32.31 43.24 -8.52
N GLU A 405 -31.38 43.12 -7.57
CA GLU A 405 -31.65 43.00 -6.13
C GLU A 405 -30.98 44.16 -5.40
N ILE A 406 -31.72 44.84 -4.51
CA ILE A 406 -31.17 45.91 -3.68
C ILE A 406 -30.22 45.26 -2.68
N GLU A 407 -28.92 45.39 -2.91
CA GLU A 407 -27.89 44.91 -1.98
C GLU A 407 -28.10 45.49 -0.57
N HIS A 408 -27.87 44.67 0.46
CA HIS A 408 -27.96 45.15 1.83
C HIS A 408 -26.67 45.86 2.25
N ILE A 409 -26.57 47.16 1.96
CA ILE A 409 -25.36 47.97 2.23
C ILE A 409 -25.06 48.09 3.74
N GLY A 410 -26.06 47.92 4.61
CA GLY A 410 -25.91 48.03 6.07
C GLY A 410 -25.36 46.79 6.79
N LEU A 411 -24.84 45.78 6.06
CA LEU A 411 -24.28 44.57 6.67
C LEU A 411 -22.91 44.83 7.33
N THR A 412 -22.48 43.90 8.20
CA THR A 412 -21.13 43.93 8.78
C THR A 412 -20.08 43.70 7.69
N GLU A 413 -20.33 42.71 6.83
CA GLU A 413 -19.51 42.40 5.67
C GLU A 413 -20.41 42.03 4.49
N LEU A 414 -20.04 42.47 3.29
CA LEU A 414 -20.72 42.10 2.05
C LEU A 414 -19.68 41.73 0.99
N HIS A 415 -19.63 40.46 0.66
CA HIS A 415 -18.70 39.87 -0.31
C HIS A 415 -19.38 39.78 -1.67
N ARG A 416 -18.84 40.49 -2.66
CA ARG A 416 -19.30 40.45 -4.04
C ARG A 416 -18.53 39.38 -4.82
N VAL A 417 -19.24 38.41 -5.38
CA VAL A 417 -18.63 37.22 -5.99
C VAL A 417 -18.95 37.10 -7.49
N GLU A 418 -18.15 36.32 -8.21
CA GLU A 418 -18.27 36.22 -9.67
C GLU A 418 -19.44 35.35 -10.14
N SER A 419 -19.87 34.37 -9.34
CA SER A 419 -20.89 33.39 -9.75
C SER A 419 -21.75 32.89 -8.59
N MET A 420 -22.89 32.26 -8.92
CA MET A 420 -23.76 31.58 -7.95
C MET A 420 -23.06 30.39 -7.27
N HIS A 421 -22.15 29.70 -7.97
CA HIS A 421 -21.41 28.58 -7.37
C HIS A 421 -20.45 29.06 -6.28
N ILE A 422 -19.72 30.13 -6.55
CA ILE A 422 -18.81 30.74 -5.57
C ILE A 422 -19.62 31.26 -4.37
N ARG A 423 -20.76 31.92 -4.62
CA ARG A 423 -21.69 32.38 -3.57
C ARG A 423 -22.04 31.25 -2.61
N LYS A 424 -22.60 30.14 -3.11
CA LYS A 424 -23.04 29.01 -2.29
C LYS A 424 -21.89 28.32 -1.58
N HIS A 425 -20.77 28.11 -2.29
CA HIS A 425 -19.57 27.53 -1.72
C HIS A 425 -19.04 28.36 -0.55
N SER A 426 -18.91 29.68 -0.72
CA SER A 426 -18.46 30.59 0.32
C SER A 426 -19.40 30.62 1.52
N MET A 427 -20.72 30.65 1.30
CA MET A 427 -21.71 30.61 2.38
C MET A 427 -21.66 29.32 3.21
N MET A 428 -21.55 28.17 2.54
CA MET A 428 -21.45 26.87 3.21
C MET A 428 -20.13 26.71 3.97
N MET A 429 -19.00 27.03 3.34
CA MET A 429 -17.67 26.82 3.93
C MET A 429 -17.35 27.80 5.06
N SER A 430 -18.03 28.94 5.12
CA SER A 430 -17.84 29.94 6.18
C SER A 430 -18.75 29.71 7.40
N SER A 431 -19.52 28.61 7.45
CA SER A 431 -20.57 28.41 8.44
C SER A 431 -20.52 27.05 9.16
N ASP A 432 -20.67 27.08 10.48
CA ASP A 432 -20.66 25.91 11.38
C ASP A 432 -22.03 25.21 11.44
N ALA A 433 -23.10 25.94 11.15
CA ALA A 433 -24.47 25.44 11.05
C ALA A 433 -25.17 26.06 9.84
N ILE A 434 -26.18 25.36 9.31
CA ILE A 434 -27.01 25.77 8.18
C ILE A 434 -28.47 25.65 8.60
N ILE A 435 -29.21 26.75 8.43
CA ILE A 435 -30.64 26.81 8.70
C ILE A 435 -31.36 27.14 7.40
N ALA A 436 -32.39 26.36 7.07
CA ALA A 436 -33.32 26.69 5.99
C ALA A 436 -34.65 27.15 6.58
N LEU A 437 -34.98 28.43 6.35
CA LEU A 437 -36.32 28.98 6.50
C LEU A 437 -37.11 28.79 5.19
N PRO A 438 -38.45 28.86 5.23
CA PRO A 438 -39.29 28.79 4.04
C PRO A 438 -38.82 29.71 2.92
N GLY A 439 -38.72 29.16 1.71
CA GLY A 439 -38.22 29.86 0.54
C GLY A 439 -38.54 29.16 -0.78
N GLY A 440 -38.17 29.82 -1.86
CA GLY A 440 -38.46 29.37 -3.23
C GLY A 440 -37.45 28.33 -3.75
N SER A 441 -37.35 28.24 -5.08
CA SER A 441 -36.43 27.31 -5.74
C SER A 441 -34.97 27.54 -5.37
N GLY A 442 -34.54 28.79 -5.15
CA GLY A 442 -33.16 29.10 -4.73
C GLY A 442 -32.82 28.50 -3.36
N THR A 443 -33.68 28.73 -2.36
CA THR A 443 -33.53 28.15 -1.01
C THR A 443 -33.53 26.61 -1.05
N LEU A 444 -34.38 26.00 -1.88
CA LEU A 444 -34.42 24.55 -2.03
C LEU A 444 -33.15 24.01 -2.68
N GLU A 445 -32.64 24.70 -3.69
CA GLU A 445 -31.39 24.36 -4.40
C GLU A 445 -30.20 24.40 -3.44
N GLU A 446 -30.08 25.47 -2.65
CA GLU A 446 -29.05 25.64 -1.61
C GLU A 446 -29.17 24.57 -0.50
N LEU A 447 -30.38 24.27 -0.04
CA LEU A 447 -30.63 23.25 0.99
C LEU A 447 -30.27 21.84 0.50
N ILE A 448 -30.71 21.46 -0.70
CA ILE A 448 -30.44 20.12 -1.25
C ILE A 448 -28.96 19.95 -1.57
N GLU A 449 -28.29 21.00 -2.05
CA GLU A 449 -26.83 21.00 -2.23
C GLU A 449 -26.13 20.81 -0.88
N ALA A 450 -26.53 21.53 0.18
CA ALA A 450 -25.98 21.35 1.52
C ALA A 450 -26.21 19.93 2.08
N ILE A 451 -27.42 19.36 1.93
CA ILE A 451 -27.72 17.98 2.34
C ILE A 451 -26.84 16.98 1.56
N THR A 452 -26.66 17.22 0.27
CA THR A 452 -25.81 16.38 -0.59
C THR A 452 -24.34 16.49 -0.18
N TRP A 453 -23.84 17.69 0.08
CA TRP A 453 -22.46 17.93 0.52
C TRP A 453 -22.22 17.32 1.90
N ARG A 454 -23.18 17.41 2.81
CA ARG A 454 -23.11 16.74 4.11
C ARG A 454 -23.12 15.22 3.98
N ARG A 455 -23.94 14.67 3.09
CA ARG A 455 -23.96 13.23 2.76
C ARG A 455 -22.63 12.74 2.21
N LEU A 456 -21.97 13.57 1.38
CA LEU A 456 -20.67 13.27 0.78
C LEU A 456 -19.49 13.57 1.71
N GLY A 457 -19.72 14.19 2.87
CA GLY A 457 -18.67 14.58 3.81
C GLY A 457 -17.88 15.83 3.40
N LEU A 458 -18.40 16.65 2.47
CA LEU A 458 -17.78 17.90 2.03
C LEU A 458 -17.99 19.05 3.03
N ILE A 459 -19.10 19.01 3.78
CA ILE A 459 -19.38 19.91 4.89
C ILE A 459 -19.91 19.09 6.06
N HIS A 460 -19.68 19.59 7.27
CA HIS A 460 -20.14 18.93 8.49
C HIS A 460 -21.15 19.76 9.28
N SER A 461 -21.53 20.91 8.72
CA SER A 461 -22.43 21.87 9.33
C SER A 461 -23.75 21.20 9.72
N LEU A 462 -24.24 21.53 10.91
CA LEU A 462 -25.56 21.08 11.36
C LEU A 462 -26.64 21.68 10.45
N ILE A 463 -27.43 20.84 9.77
CA ILE A 463 -28.52 21.29 8.90
C ILE A 463 -29.85 21.23 9.67
N ILE A 464 -30.51 22.38 9.81
CA ILE A 464 -31.82 22.53 10.44
C ILE A 464 -32.80 23.08 9.40
N ILE A 465 -33.95 22.44 9.26
CA ILE A 465 -35.06 22.85 8.40
C ILE A 465 -36.18 23.35 9.32
N ILE A 466 -36.47 24.64 9.26
CA ILE A 466 -37.55 25.24 10.04
C ILE A 466 -38.85 25.11 9.24
N ASN A 467 -39.64 24.11 9.58
CA ASN A 467 -40.89 23.74 8.92
C ASN A 467 -42.08 24.53 9.48
N LEU A 468 -42.10 25.84 9.23
CA LEU A 468 -43.16 26.74 9.67
C LEU A 468 -44.49 26.36 9.00
N ASP A 469 -45.52 26.08 9.80
CA ASP A 469 -46.87 25.68 9.37
C ASP A 469 -46.90 24.53 8.33
N GLY A 470 -45.94 23.61 8.39
CA GLY A 470 -45.88 22.47 7.48
C GLY A 470 -45.42 22.81 6.05
N PHE A 471 -44.80 23.98 5.83
CA PHE A 471 -44.32 24.40 4.50
C PHE A 471 -43.43 23.36 3.80
N TYR A 472 -42.57 22.66 4.54
CA TYR A 472 -41.65 21.63 4.06
C TYR A 472 -42.20 20.20 4.20
N ASP A 473 -43.46 19.99 4.60
CA ASP A 473 -44.05 18.65 4.69
C ASP A 473 -43.88 17.84 3.39
N PRO A 474 -44.17 18.40 2.18
CA PRO A 474 -43.98 17.66 0.93
C PRO A 474 -42.51 17.31 0.64
N LEU A 475 -41.58 18.17 1.07
CA LEU A 475 -40.14 17.92 0.89
C LEU A 475 -39.67 16.80 1.81
N VAL A 476 -40.06 16.85 3.08
CA VAL A 476 -39.70 15.84 4.07
C VAL A 476 -40.29 14.48 3.69
N GLU A 477 -41.53 14.46 3.18
CA GLU A 477 -42.15 13.25 2.63
C GLU A 477 -41.36 12.70 1.43
N LEU A 478 -40.95 13.55 0.49
CA LEU A 478 -40.14 13.15 -0.66
C LEU A 478 -38.78 12.55 -0.22
N LEU A 479 -38.09 13.20 0.72
CA LEU A 479 -36.81 12.71 1.25
C LEU A 479 -36.98 11.37 1.98
N ASN A 480 -38.06 11.21 2.75
CA ASN A 480 -38.39 9.95 3.40
C ASN A 480 -38.65 8.84 2.38
N ARG A 481 -39.42 9.13 1.32
CA ARG A 481 -39.67 8.18 0.24
C ARG A 481 -38.39 7.77 -0.48
N MET A 482 -37.45 8.70 -0.70
CA MET A 482 -36.14 8.36 -1.27
C MET A 482 -35.36 7.38 -0.38
N VAL A 483 -35.48 7.47 0.94
CA VAL A 483 -34.89 6.50 1.88
C VAL A 483 -35.62 5.15 1.82
N GLU A 484 -36.95 5.15 1.78
CA GLU A 484 -37.78 3.94 1.75
C GLU A 484 -37.59 3.13 0.46
N GLU A 485 -37.53 3.83 -0.67
CA GLU A 485 -37.29 3.27 -2.00
C GLU A 485 -35.79 2.99 -2.26
N ARG A 486 -34.93 3.17 -1.25
CA ARG A 486 -33.49 2.86 -1.25
C ARG A 486 -32.64 3.66 -2.23
N PHE A 487 -33.08 4.87 -2.62
CA PHE A 487 -32.21 5.87 -3.26
C PHE A 487 -31.24 6.51 -2.26
N MET A 488 -31.54 6.40 -0.95
CA MET A 488 -30.69 6.78 0.18
C MET A 488 -30.68 5.68 1.25
N THR A 489 -29.60 5.59 2.03
CA THR A 489 -29.54 4.67 3.18
C THR A 489 -30.39 5.20 4.33
N LYS A 490 -30.79 4.32 5.27
CA LYS A 490 -31.61 4.71 6.44
C LYS A 490 -30.93 5.77 7.31
N ASP A 491 -29.59 5.74 7.39
CA ASP A 491 -28.79 6.69 8.16
C ASP A 491 -28.86 8.12 7.58
N CYS A 492 -29.22 8.27 6.29
CA CYS A 492 -29.36 9.58 5.66
C CYS A 492 -30.47 10.44 6.30
N LYS A 493 -31.42 9.85 7.05
CA LYS A 493 -32.43 10.62 7.80
C LYS A 493 -31.82 11.52 8.89
N GLN A 494 -30.57 11.27 9.29
CA GLN A 494 -29.85 12.06 10.29
C GLN A 494 -29.13 13.28 9.69
N LEU A 495 -29.14 13.45 8.36
CA LEU A 495 -28.44 14.53 7.67
C LEU A 495 -29.12 15.90 7.86
N TRP A 496 -30.38 15.95 8.27
CA TRP A 496 -31.12 17.17 8.56
C TRP A 496 -32.01 16.98 9.78
N THR A 497 -32.24 18.05 10.53
CA THR A 497 -33.21 18.09 11.62
C THR A 497 -34.37 18.98 11.21
N VAL A 498 -35.60 18.52 11.41
CA VAL A 498 -36.80 19.31 11.11
C VAL A 498 -37.37 19.82 12.41
N VAL A 499 -37.54 21.14 12.51
CA VAL A 499 -38.11 21.83 13.67
C VAL A 499 -39.34 22.62 13.26
N LYS A 500 -40.25 22.87 14.19
CA LYS A 500 -41.50 23.61 13.90
C LYS A 500 -41.40 25.09 14.21
N THR A 501 -40.45 25.48 15.05
CA THR A 501 -40.32 26.85 15.56
C THR A 501 -38.86 27.32 15.52
N VAL A 502 -38.68 28.65 15.58
CA VAL A 502 -37.35 29.27 15.75
C VAL A 502 -36.75 28.90 17.10
N ASP A 503 -37.56 28.83 18.17
CA ASP A 503 -37.07 28.52 19.51
C ASP A 503 -36.45 27.11 19.59
N GLU A 504 -37.08 26.09 19.00
CA GLU A 504 -36.49 24.75 18.88
C GLU A 504 -35.13 24.77 18.15
N THR A 505 -34.94 25.68 17.19
CA THR A 505 -33.65 25.85 16.52
C THR A 505 -32.59 26.37 17.48
N ILE A 506 -32.96 27.33 18.32
CA ILE A 506 -32.09 27.93 19.33
C ILE A 506 -31.74 26.90 20.40
N ASP A 507 -32.73 26.16 20.90
CA ASP A 507 -32.52 25.07 21.86
C ASP A 507 -31.51 24.07 21.32
N ILE A 508 -31.62 23.63 20.06
CA ILE A 508 -30.62 22.74 19.44
C ILE A 508 -29.21 23.37 19.36
N LEU A 509 -29.11 24.67 19.09
CA LEU A 509 -27.83 25.39 19.03
C LEU A 509 -27.23 25.68 20.42
N GLU A 510 -28.04 25.72 21.46
CA GLU A 510 -27.67 25.94 22.87
C GLU A 510 -27.42 24.62 23.63
N ASP A 511 -28.30 23.62 23.51
CA ASP A 511 -28.17 22.25 24.04
C ASP A 511 -26.95 21.51 23.48
N ALA A 512 -26.34 22.06 22.43
CA ALA A 512 -24.99 21.72 22.01
C ALA A 512 -23.90 22.15 23.03
N HIS A 513 -24.24 22.29 24.32
CA HIS A 513 -23.31 22.54 25.41
C HIS A 513 -23.28 21.41 26.45
N ILE A 514 -22.04 20.93 26.63
CA ILE A 514 -21.47 20.28 27.83
C ILE A 514 -21.67 18.76 27.91
N MET A 515 -20.53 18.04 27.95
CA MET A 515 -20.34 16.59 28.20
C MET A 515 -20.61 15.57 27.08
N SER A 516 -20.19 15.81 25.83
CA SER A 516 -20.00 14.68 24.88
C SER A 516 -19.08 14.96 23.69
N VAL A 517 -18.92 16.21 23.28
CA VAL A 517 -18.17 16.63 22.09
C VAL A 517 -16.64 16.77 22.31
N PRO A 518 -16.14 17.31 23.45
CA PRO A 518 -14.70 17.54 23.68
C PRO A 518 -13.81 16.28 23.58
N LEU A 519 -14.29 15.16 24.11
CA LEU A 519 -13.59 13.88 24.16
C LEU A 519 -13.67 13.13 22.82
N ARG A 520 -14.74 13.40 22.08
CA ARG A 520 -15.13 12.73 20.83
C ARG A 520 -14.31 13.26 19.66
N GLU A 521 -14.12 14.58 19.54
CA GLU A 521 -13.22 15.14 18.53
C GLU A 521 -11.75 14.81 18.82
N PHE A 522 -11.38 14.86 20.09
CA PHE A 522 -10.06 14.52 20.64
C PHE A 522 -9.62 13.09 20.31
N VAL A 523 -10.44 12.08 20.60
CA VAL A 523 -10.15 10.67 20.31
C VAL A 523 -9.96 10.39 18.81
N HIS A 524 -10.66 11.14 17.95
CA HIS A 524 -10.64 10.95 16.50
C HIS A 524 -9.48 11.66 15.81
N ARG A 525 -9.07 12.82 16.35
CA ARG A 525 -7.88 13.53 15.91
C ARG A 525 -6.62 12.69 16.11
N ILE A 526 -6.55 12.00 17.25
CA ILE A 526 -5.50 11.04 17.53
C ILE A 526 -5.52 9.90 16.51
N ALA A 527 -6.68 9.24 16.33
CA ALA A 527 -6.79 8.12 15.40
C ALA A 527 -6.39 8.46 13.97
N TYR A 528 -6.80 9.64 13.49
CA TYR A 528 -6.44 10.09 12.14
C TYR A 528 -4.97 10.55 12.05
N CYS A 529 -4.43 11.24 13.06
CA CYS A 529 -3.00 11.59 13.14
C CYS A 529 -2.12 10.34 13.16
N SER A 530 -2.48 9.33 13.95
CA SER A 530 -1.85 8.00 13.96
C SER A 530 -1.98 7.37 12.57
N GLU A 531 -3.16 7.33 11.97
CA GLU A 531 -3.38 6.70 10.65
C GLU A 531 -2.57 7.37 9.52
N LYS A 532 -2.42 8.70 9.53
CA LYS A 532 -1.60 9.46 8.57
C LYS A 532 -0.11 9.35 8.84
N ALA A 533 0.31 9.31 10.10
CA ALA A 533 1.71 9.06 10.48
C ALA A 533 2.16 7.64 10.08
N ALA A 534 1.26 6.65 10.18
CA ALA A 534 1.50 5.26 9.76
C ALA A 534 1.76 5.09 8.26
N CYS A 535 1.19 5.95 7.42
CA CYS A 535 1.31 5.88 5.96
C CYS A 535 2.70 6.30 5.42
N ASN A 536 3.62 6.78 6.27
CA ASN A 536 4.91 7.34 5.87
C ASN A 536 6.12 6.44 6.16
N GLU A 537 5.98 5.11 6.02
CA GLU A 537 7.05 4.11 6.20
C GLU A 537 8.22 4.16 5.18
N LYS A 538 8.45 5.28 4.50
CA LYS A 538 9.52 5.44 3.50
C LYS A 538 10.69 6.29 3.98
N SER A 539 11.41 5.83 5.00
CA SER A 539 12.87 6.05 5.07
C SER A 539 13.53 5.25 6.19
N LYS A 540 14.22 4.16 5.85
CA LYS A 540 15.14 3.47 6.78
C LYS A 540 16.53 4.15 6.88
N HIS A 541 16.63 5.46 6.63
CA HIS A 541 17.90 6.19 6.54
C HIS A 541 17.87 7.57 7.21
N PHE A 542 17.26 7.69 8.40
CA PHE A 542 17.41 8.88 9.24
C PHE A 542 17.49 8.50 10.72
N ASP A 543 18.36 9.17 11.49
CA ASP A 543 18.58 9.04 12.95
C ASP A 543 17.37 9.49 13.80
N VAL A 544 16.16 9.54 13.25
CA VAL A 544 14.96 10.05 13.93
C VAL A 544 13.87 8.99 13.91
N ASP A 545 13.44 8.58 15.11
CA ASP A 545 12.38 7.60 15.30
C ASP A 545 11.01 8.24 15.04
N TYR A 546 10.42 7.97 13.87
CA TYR A 546 9.08 8.46 13.49
C TYR A 546 7.99 8.03 14.47
N LYS A 547 8.22 6.92 15.20
CA LYS A 547 7.38 6.49 16.33
C LYS A 547 7.25 7.59 17.36
N THR A 548 8.38 8.04 17.91
CA THR A 548 8.43 9.07 18.95
C THR A 548 7.82 10.37 18.47
N ILE A 549 7.97 10.71 17.19
CA ILE A 549 7.28 11.89 16.63
C ILE A 549 5.76 11.72 16.66
N ALA A 550 5.24 10.56 16.26
CA ALA A 550 3.81 10.30 16.28
C ALA A 550 3.24 10.35 17.71
N ASP A 551 3.89 9.67 18.66
CA ASP A 551 3.42 9.61 20.05
C ASP A 551 3.43 10.99 20.72
N VAL A 552 4.51 11.77 20.55
CA VAL A 552 4.61 13.13 21.10
C VAL A 552 3.57 14.06 20.45
N LEU A 553 3.38 13.99 19.13
CA LEU A 553 2.38 14.83 18.43
C LEU A 553 0.97 14.52 18.90
N ILE A 554 0.62 13.24 18.98
CA ILE A 554 -0.68 12.77 19.47
C ILE A 554 -0.92 13.29 20.88
N GLN A 555 0.05 13.10 21.78
CA GLN A 555 -0.06 13.51 23.18
C GLN A 555 -0.22 15.02 23.31
N GLU A 556 0.55 15.82 22.57
CA GLU A 556 0.51 17.28 22.68
C GLU A 556 -0.74 17.89 22.03
N VAL A 557 -1.25 17.31 20.94
CA VAL A 557 -2.56 17.69 20.35
C VAL A 557 -3.68 17.48 21.38
N VAL A 558 -3.69 16.30 21.96
CA VAL A 558 -4.60 15.90 23.04
C VAL A 558 -4.53 16.87 24.20
N LYS A 559 -3.34 17.07 24.73
CA LYS A 559 -3.09 17.96 25.85
C LYS A 559 -3.52 19.39 25.54
N TYR A 560 -3.27 19.89 24.34
CA TYR A 560 -3.71 21.21 23.90
C TYR A 560 -5.24 21.31 23.89
N ASP A 561 -5.93 20.35 23.27
CA ASP A 561 -7.40 20.37 23.17
C ASP A 561 -8.03 20.29 24.58
N LEU A 562 -7.54 19.42 25.47
CA LEU A 562 -8.00 19.35 26.85
C LEU A 562 -7.76 20.64 27.64
N LYS A 563 -6.63 21.32 27.42
CA LYS A 563 -6.35 22.62 28.06
C LYS A 563 -7.32 23.71 27.61
N GLN A 564 -7.66 23.76 26.32
CA GLN A 564 -8.60 24.73 25.80
C GLN A 564 -10.00 24.51 26.39
N LEU A 565 -10.40 23.25 26.53
CA LEU A 565 -11.71 22.86 27.03
C LEU A 565 -11.81 22.97 28.55
N TYR A 566 -10.74 22.63 29.27
CA TYR A 566 -10.67 22.62 30.74
C TYR A 566 -9.33 23.21 31.22
N PRO A 567 -9.19 24.54 31.27
CA PRO A 567 -7.94 25.20 31.67
C PRO A 567 -7.42 24.78 33.05
N THR A 568 -8.32 24.39 33.96
CA THR A 568 -7.97 23.92 35.31
C THR A 568 -7.14 22.65 35.32
N LEU A 569 -7.14 21.84 34.25
CA LEU A 569 -6.41 20.58 34.14
C LEU A 569 -4.96 20.74 33.65
N GLU A 570 -4.52 21.93 33.28
CA GLU A 570 -3.26 22.14 32.55
C GLU A 570 -2.03 21.44 33.16
N GLU A 571 -1.84 21.52 34.47
CA GLU A 571 -0.69 20.91 35.17
C GLU A 571 -0.91 19.43 35.53
N ARG A 572 -2.09 18.88 35.23
CA ARG A 572 -2.55 17.55 35.63
C ARG A 572 -2.86 16.62 34.45
N ILE A 573 -2.33 16.95 33.27
CA ILE A 573 -2.36 16.10 32.08
C ILE A 573 -0.96 15.49 31.91
N TYR A 574 -0.90 14.18 32.08
CA TYR A 574 0.31 13.36 32.02
C TYR A 574 0.21 12.35 30.87
N GLY A 575 1.34 11.83 30.41
CA GLY A 575 1.37 10.78 29.40
C GLY A 575 2.73 10.09 29.31
N GLU A 576 2.87 9.15 28.38
CA GLU A 576 4.09 8.35 28.17
C GLU A 576 5.29 9.21 27.76
N GLU A 577 5.08 10.20 26.89
CA GLU A 577 6.17 10.91 26.20
C GLU A 577 6.49 12.28 26.84
N ASP A 578 7.74 12.74 26.69
CA ASP A 578 8.07 14.15 26.96
C ASP A 578 7.56 15.01 25.79
N GLY A 579 7.07 16.22 26.03
CA GLY A 579 6.54 17.14 25.00
C GLY A 579 7.61 17.71 24.06
N SER A 580 8.73 17.03 23.92
CA SER A 580 9.89 17.48 23.16
C SER A 580 10.65 16.32 22.56
N ILE A 581 11.18 16.55 21.36
CA ILE A 581 11.86 15.56 20.54
C ILE A 581 13.30 16.01 20.39
N GLN A 582 14.24 15.15 20.76
CA GLN A 582 15.66 15.40 20.54
C GLN A 582 16.06 14.84 19.17
N ILE A 583 16.56 15.70 18.29
CA ILE A 583 17.10 15.32 16.98
C ILE A 583 18.54 15.81 16.95
N GLN A 584 19.50 14.87 17.02
CA GLN A 584 20.93 15.19 17.12
C GLN A 584 21.24 16.04 18.38
N ASP A 585 21.93 17.18 18.24
CA ASP A 585 22.29 18.10 19.34
C ASP A 585 21.20 19.17 19.62
N GLU A 586 20.08 19.16 18.89
CA GLU A 586 18.99 20.13 19.05
C GLU A 586 17.73 19.48 19.66
N LYS A 587 17.15 20.14 20.67
CA LYS A 587 15.93 19.73 21.33
C LYS A 587 14.76 20.57 20.83
N PHE A 588 13.80 19.95 20.13
CA PHE A 588 12.61 20.59 19.59
C PHE A 588 11.44 20.42 20.56
N ARG A 589 10.86 21.50 21.05
CA ARG A 589 9.61 21.44 21.82
C ARG A 589 8.43 21.45 20.86
N ILE A 590 7.52 20.50 21.01
CA ILE A 590 6.30 20.46 20.19
C ILE A 590 5.30 21.42 20.82
N ASP A 591 4.93 22.45 20.08
CA ASP A 591 3.91 23.42 20.49
C ASP A 591 2.79 23.47 19.46
N VAL A 592 1.60 23.02 19.86
CA VAL A 592 0.41 22.94 19.02
C VAL A 592 -0.41 24.24 19.10
N SER A 593 0.06 25.26 19.83
CA SER A 593 -0.64 26.54 20.02
C SER A 593 -0.56 27.55 18.86
N GLY A 594 0.15 27.20 17.77
CA GLY A 594 0.49 28.09 16.66
C GLY A 594 -0.47 28.08 15.45
N SER A 595 -0.24 29.01 14.52
CA SER A 595 -0.89 29.01 13.20
C SER A 595 -0.48 27.79 12.36
N ILE A 596 -1.26 27.47 11.31
CA ILE A 596 -0.96 26.36 10.39
C ILE A 596 0.48 26.47 9.86
N GLU A 597 0.97 27.69 9.60
CA GLU A 597 2.34 27.89 9.12
C GLU A 597 3.40 27.49 10.15
N GLN A 598 3.19 27.78 11.43
CA GLN A 598 4.13 27.44 12.50
C GLN A 598 4.18 25.93 12.72
N THR A 599 3.03 25.26 12.73
CA THR A 599 2.94 23.80 12.80
C THR A 599 3.58 23.16 11.57
N LEU A 600 3.35 23.70 10.38
CA LEU A 600 3.96 23.22 9.14
C LEU A 600 5.49 23.40 9.16
N GLU A 601 6.00 24.53 9.63
CA GLU A 601 7.45 24.78 9.73
C GLU A 601 8.10 23.81 10.73
N LEU A 602 7.46 23.57 11.87
CA LEU A 602 7.89 22.59 12.86
C LEU A 602 7.94 21.18 12.26
N LEU A 603 6.86 20.73 11.61
CA LEU A 603 6.81 19.41 10.96
C LEU A 603 7.85 19.27 9.84
N GLN A 604 8.05 20.30 9.02
CA GLN A 604 9.08 20.28 7.99
C GLN A 604 10.50 20.17 8.57
N LYS A 605 10.76 20.79 9.73
CA LYS A 605 12.04 20.65 10.45
C LYS A 605 12.21 19.24 11.03
N LEU A 606 11.17 18.68 11.64
CA LEU A 606 11.20 17.34 12.25
C LEU A 606 11.36 16.23 11.21
N PHE A 607 10.61 16.29 10.10
CA PHE A 607 10.60 15.27 9.07
C PHE A 607 11.65 15.47 7.97
N LYS A 608 12.35 16.63 7.95
CA LYS A 608 13.34 17.03 6.93
C LYS A 608 12.86 16.89 5.47
N ILE A 609 11.55 16.93 5.25
CA ILE A 609 10.89 16.73 3.96
C ILE A 609 9.89 17.87 3.73
N LYS A 610 9.89 18.43 2.51
CA LYS A 610 8.82 19.29 2.02
C LYS A 610 7.90 18.46 1.14
N CYS A 611 6.69 18.16 1.61
CA CYS A 611 5.67 17.50 0.81
C CYS A 611 4.27 18.04 1.14
N GLU A 612 3.37 17.90 0.18
CA GLU A 612 1.95 18.26 0.29
C GLU A 612 1.29 17.57 1.49
N THR A 613 1.70 16.34 1.79
CA THR A 613 1.24 15.55 2.95
C THR A 613 1.55 16.20 4.30
N MET A 614 2.65 16.97 4.42
CA MET A 614 2.96 17.71 5.67
C MET A 614 2.03 18.91 5.86
N ASN A 615 1.58 19.51 4.76
CA ASN A 615 0.57 20.58 4.80
C ASN A 615 -0.77 20.01 5.27
N ASP A 616 -1.16 18.84 4.77
CA ASP A 616 -2.39 18.16 5.21
C ASP A 616 -2.32 17.77 6.70
N LEU A 617 -1.17 17.30 7.17
CA LEU A 617 -0.95 16.98 8.58
C LEU A 617 -0.98 18.24 9.46
N ALA A 618 -0.32 19.33 9.05
CA ALA A 618 -0.34 20.61 9.76
C ALA A 618 -1.76 21.20 9.84
N LYS A 619 -2.49 21.16 8.72
CA LYS A 619 -3.90 21.55 8.66
C LYS A 619 -4.73 20.72 9.62
N LEU A 620 -4.55 19.41 9.66
CA LEU A 620 -5.31 18.55 10.56
C LEU A 620 -5.01 18.82 12.05
N ILE A 621 -3.73 18.95 12.39
CA ILE A 621 -3.25 19.33 13.73
C ILE A 621 -3.73 20.73 14.15
N SER A 622 -4.10 21.58 13.18
CA SER A 622 -4.66 22.92 13.43
C SER A 622 -6.20 22.99 13.29
N CYS A 623 -6.82 22.01 12.63
CA CYS A 623 -8.26 21.96 12.39
C CYS A 623 -9.05 21.63 13.66
N LYS A 624 -9.88 22.58 14.10
CA LYS A 624 -10.62 22.52 15.36
C LYS A 624 -11.90 21.67 15.33
N ASN A 625 -12.38 21.27 14.15
CA ASN A 625 -13.64 20.55 13.99
C ASN A 625 -13.37 19.26 13.20
N ILE A 626 -13.62 18.10 13.83
CA ILE A 626 -13.48 16.79 13.16
C ILE A 626 -14.79 16.04 13.28
N ALA A 627 -15.51 15.96 12.16
CA ALA A 627 -16.85 15.40 12.11
C ALA A 627 -16.93 14.20 11.16
N THR A 628 -16.54 13.03 11.66
CA THR A 628 -17.09 11.76 11.15
C THR A 628 -16.95 10.71 12.23
N ILE A 629 -17.97 10.60 13.10
CA ILE A 629 -17.95 9.65 14.21
C ILE A 629 -19.36 9.06 14.35
N PRO A 630 -19.51 7.74 14.50
CA PRO A 630 -20.80 7.16 14.90
C PRO A 630 -21.27 7.78 16.23
N LYS A 631 -22.58 8.01 16.39
CA LYS A 631 -23.15 8.62 17.59
C LYS A 631 -22.77 7.77 18.82
N LEU A 632 -21.94 8.29 19.72
CA LEU A 632 -21.69 7.64 21.01
C LEU A 632 -22.90 7.95 21.89
N SER A 633 -23.61 6.92 22.31
CA SER A 633 -24.78 7.02 23.19
C SER A 633 -24.32 7.37 24.61
N PHE A 634 -24.48 8.64 25.01
CA PHE A 634 -24.30 9.07 26.41
C PHE A 634 -25.62 9.24 27.14
N ASP A 635 -26.74 8.97 26.46
CA ASP A 635 -28.13 9.16 26.90
C ASP A 635 -28.46 8.42 28.22
N LYS A 636 -27.60 7.46 28.61
CA LYS A 636 -27.72 6.69 29.86
C LYS A 636 -27.08 7.34 31.07
N ILE A 637 -26.27 8.39 30.90
CA ILE A 637 -25.62 9.11 32.01
C ILE A 637 -26.56 10.24 32.45
N PRO A 638 -27.09 10.23 33.68
CA PRO A 638 -27.93 11.32 34.17
C PRO A 638 -27.11 12.60 34.30
N GLU A 639 -27.68 13.74 33.87
CA GLU A 639 -27.07 15.09 33.96
C GLU A 639 -26.61 15.46 35.38
N THR A 640 -27.23 14.88 36.41
CA THR A 640 -26.86 15.05 37.82
C THR A 640 -25.50 14.46 38.22
N THR A 641 -24.79 13.77 37.30
CA THR A 641 -23.48 13.17 37.58
C THR A 641 -22.36 14.16 37.29
N THR A 642 -22.06 15.04 38.25
CA THR A 642 -21.00 16.04 38.14
C THR A 642 -19.71 15.56 38.80
N ILE A 643 -18.58 15.73 38.11
CA ILE A 643 -17.24 15.45 38.65
C ILE A 643 -16.53 16.79 38.86
N ASP A 644 -15.94 16.98 40.05
CA ASP A 644 -15.14 18.16 40.35
C ASP A 644 -13.78 18.07 39.64
N LEU A 645 -13.59 18.91 38.61
CA LEU A 645 -12.37 18.98 37.80
C LEU A 645 -11.12 19.41 38.59
N ILE A 646 -11.28 19.97 39.79
CA ILE A 646 -10.15 20.35 40.65
C ILE A 646 -9.36 19.11 41.08
N ASN A 647 -10.07 18.01 41.36
CA ASN A 647 -9.47 16.79 41.91
C ASN A 647 -9.21 15.71 40.86
N VAL A 648 -9.11 16.10 39.58
CA VAL A 648 -8.96 15.18 38.46
C VAL A 648 -7.58 15.31 37.83
N GLY A 649 -7.00 14.16 37.47
CA GLY A 649 -5.81 14.03 36.64
C GLY A 649 -6.07 13.15 35.43
N VAL A 650 -5.23 13.27 34.40
CA VAL A 650 -5.35 12.55 33.13
C VAL A 650 -4.04 11.84 32.81
N TRP A 651 -4.13 10.57 32.42
CA TRP A 651 -3.05 9.76 31.85
C TRP A 651 -3.36 9.45 30.40
N ILE A 652 -2.39 9.68 29.51
CA ILE A 652 -2.50 9.42 28.07
C ILE A 652 -1.45 8.41 27.65
N ASP A 653 -1.90 7.34 27.01
CA ASP A 653 -1.07 6.48 26.16
C ASP A 653 -1.41 6.80 24.70
N PRO A 654 -0.50 7.47 23.97
CA PRO A 654 -0.73 7.85 22.59
C PRO A 654 -1.01 6.67 21.65
N ILE A 655 -0.21 5.59 21.77
CA ILE A 655 -0.30 4.37 20.94
C ILE A 655 0.18 3.16 21.77
N ASP A 656 -0.75 2.54 22.50
CA ASP A 656 -0.55 1.22 23.12
C ASP A 656 -0.44 0.17 22.02
N GLY A 657 0.57 -0.70 22.10
CA GLY A 657 0.89 -1.65 21.04
C GLY A 657 1.69 -1.04 19.89
N THR A 658 2.61 -0.13 20.21
CA THR A 658 3.48 0.54 19.25
C THR A 658 4.17 -0.40 18.26
N HIS A 659 4.68 -1.55 18.72
CA HIS A 659 5.31 -2.54 17.84
C HIS A 659 4.33 -3.07 16.80
N GLN A 660 3.09 -3.32 17.18
CA GLN A 660 2.02 -3.78 16.29
C GLN A 660 1.64 -2.71 15.28
N TYR A 661 1.53 -1.48 15.76
CA TYR A 661 1.32 -0.31 14.91
C TYR A 661 2.43 -0.16 13.85
N ILE A 662 3.71 -0.20 14.26
CA ILE A 662 4.87 -0.14 13.34
C ILE A 662 4.88 -1.35 12.39
N SER A 663 4.53 -2.53 12.88
CA SER A 663 4.57 -3.75 12.04
C SER A 663 3.61 -3.69 10.85
N GLY A 664 2.50 -2.95 10.98
CA GLY A 664 1.49 -2.79 9.93
C GLY A 664 0.80 -4.10 9.52
N VAL A 665 0.94 -5.18 10.28
CA VAL A 665 0.39 -6.49 9.93
C VAL A 665 -1.10 -6.52 10.25
N ASP A 666 -1.91 -7.07 9.33
CA ASP A 666 -3.32 -7.35 9.59
C ASP A 666 -3.50 -8.26 10.81
N GLY A 667 -4.65 -8.16 11.48
CA GLY A 667 -4.90 -8.87 12.73
C GLY A 667 -4.72 -10.39 12.64
N LEU A 668 -4.00 -10.95 13.61
CA LEU A 668 -3.89 -12.40 13.80
C LEU A 668 -4.98 -12.88 14.76
N ILE A 669 -5.92 -13.69 14.25
CA ILE A 669 -7.03 -14.22 15.06
C ILE A 669 -6.65 -15.58 15.66
N CYS A 670 -6.82 -15.74 16.97
CA CYS A 670 -6.70 -17.04 17.64
C CYS A 670 -7.82 -17.99 17.17
N PRO A 671 -7.50 -19.17 16.61
CA PRO A 671 -8.53 -20.10 16.10
C PRO A 671 -9.47 -20.65 17.17
N ILE A 672 -9.02 -20.66 18.43
CA ILE A 672 -9.75 -21.26 19.56
C ILE A 672 -10.73 -20.25 20.16
N THR A 673 -10.27 -19.02 20.40
CA THR A 673 -11.04 -17.99 21.13
C THR A 673 -11.65 -16.95 20.21
N GLY A 674 -11.22 -16.86 18.94
CA GLY A 674 -11.65 -15.83 18.00
C GLY A 674 -11.10 -14.43 18.30
N ILE A 675 -10.17 -14.30 19.25
CA ILE A 675 -9.60 -13.02 19.70
C ILE A 675 -8.45 -12.62 18.77
N ASN A 676 -8.37 -11.33 18.42
CA ASN A 676 -7.18 -10.78 17.78
C ASN A 676 -6.02 -10.74 18.78
N ILE A 677 -5.02 -11.60 18.56
CA ILE A 677 -3.86 -11.76 19.44
C ILE A 677 -2.67 -10.89 19.02
N ASP A 678 -2.59 -10.43 17.77
CA ASP A 678 -1.48 -9.59 17.29
C ASP A 678 -1.90 -8.76 16.07
N GLY A 679 -1.04 -7.82 15.65
CA GLY A 679 -1.26 -6.95 14.48
C GLY A 679 -2.06 -5.68 14.80
N LEU A 680 -2.37 -4.90 13.76
CA LEU A 680 -3.00 -3.58 13.85
C LEU A 680 -4.26 -3.52 14.75
N PRO A 681 -5.16 -4.51 14.77
CA PRO A 681 -6.36 -4.48 15.64
C PRO A 681 -6.10 -4.53 17.16
N THR A 682 -4.85 -4.76 17.55
CA THR A 682 -4.41 -4.71 18.94
C THR A 682 -3.87 -3.34 19.34
N ALA A 683 -3.52 -2.47 18.39
CA ALA A 683 -3.04 -1.13 18.67
C ALA A 683 -4.21 -0.19 19.04
N MET A 684 -4.01 0.66 20.06
CA MET A 684 -5.06 1.55 20.55
C MET A 684 -4.52 2.80 21.22
N VAL A 685 -5.42 3.77 21.39
CA VAL A 685 -5.17 5.01 22.12
C VAL A 685 -5.90 4.92 23.45
N LEU A 686 -5.23 5.27 24.54
CA LEU A 686 -5.79 5.20 25.89
C LEU A 686 -5.80 6.58 26.53
N ILE A 687 -6.98 7.01 26.99
CA ILE A 687 -7.11 8.20 27.85
C ILE A 687 -7.81 7.78 29.13
N GLY A 688 -7.06 7.78 30.22
CA GLY A 688 -7.52 7.47 31.56
C GLY A 688 -7.63 8.72 32.40
N ILE A 689 -8.72 8.85 33.13
CA ILE A 689 -8.97 9.96 34.05
C ILE A 689 -9.12 9.38 35.45
N PHE A 690 -8.39 9.96 36.41
CA PHE A 690 -8.32 9.47 37.77
C PHE A 690 -8.54 10.59 38.80
N ASP A 691 -8.95 10.20 39.99
CA ASP A 691 -9.07 11.07 41.15
C ASP A 691 -7.69 11.30 41.77
N VAL A 692 -7.25 12.55 41.91
CA VAL A 692 -5.92 12.87 42.42
C VAL A 692 -5.79 12.52 43.92
N SER A 693 -6.86 12.74 44.69
CA SER A 693 -6.86 12.51 46.14
C SER A 693 -6.82 11.02 46.51
N THR A 694 -7.60 10.20 45.82
CA THR A 694 -7.74 8.76 46.12
C THR A 694 -6.87 7.89 45.22
N GLY A 695 -6.49 8.39 44.05
CA GLY A 695 -5.78 7.64 43.02
C GLY A 695 -6.67 6.71 42.21
N GLU A 696 -7.98 6.73 42.40
CA GLU A 696 -8.90 5.83 41.70
C GLU A 696 -9.09 6.22 40.23
N ALA A 697 -9.12 5.23 39.34
CA ALA A 697 -9.57 5.44 37.96
C ALA A 697 -11.09 5.72 37.94
N ILE A 698 -11.49 6.84 37.31
CA ILE A 698 -12.87 7.34 37.26
C ILE A 698 -13.49 7.14 35.87
N ILE A 699 -12.80 7.60 34.83
CA ILE A 699 -13.28 7.54 33.44
C ILE A 699 -12.18 6.93 32.58
N GLY A 700 -12.56 6.04 31.68
CA GLY A 700 -11.65 5.44 30.71
C GLY A 700 -12.21 5.55 29.32
N ILE A 701 -11.36 5.95 28.39
CA ILE A 701 -11.66 5.99 26.97
C ILE A 701 -10.58 5.21 26.23
N VAL A 702 -11.02 4.28 25.39
CA VAL A 702 -10.16 3.44 24.58
C VAL A 702 -10.61 3.52 23.14
N ASN A 703 -9.72 3.98 22.26
CA ASN A 703 -9.98 4.01 20.83
C ASN A 703 -9.20 2.93 20.09
N LYS A 704 -9.92 1.97 19.54
CA LYS A 704 -9.39 1.00 18.60
C LYS A 704 -9.44 1.59 17.20
N VAL A 705 -8.33 2.17 16.78
CA VAL A 705 -8.18 2.78 15.44
C VAL A 705 -8.43 1.76 14.33
N PHE A 706 -7.93 0.53 14.50
CA PHE A 706 -8.01 -0.55 13.52
C PHE A 706 -8.99 -1.66 13.95
N HIS A 707 -10.27 -1.34 14.18
CA HIS A 707 -11.22 -2.33 14.69
C HIS A 707 -11.66 -3.36 13.63
N GLN A 708 -12.19 -2.89 12.50
CA GLN A 708 -12.66 -3.76 11.41
C GLN A 708 -12.09 -3.31 10.07
N LYS A 709 -11.48 -4.24 9.34
CA LYS A 709 -10.99 -3.97 7.99
C LYS A 709 -12.18 -3.98 7.01
N LEU A 710 -12.43 -2.85 6.36
CA LEU A 710 -13.52 -2.69 5.38
C LEU A 710 -13.07 -3.07 3.96
N SER A 711 -11.81 -2.76 3.62
CA SER A 711 -11.14 -3.15 2.37
C SER A 711 -9.64 -3.30 2.60
N ASP A 712 -8.86 -3.76 1.60
CA ASP A 712 -7.39 -3.90 1.69
C ASP A 712 -6.68 -2.66 2.25
N ASN A 713 -7.31 -1.51 2.09
CA ASN A 713 -6.79 -0.18 2.34
C ASN A 713 -7.64 0.68 3.30
N SER A 714 -8.73 0.17 3.90
CA SER A 714 -9.57 0.99 4.78
C SER A 714 -9.98 0.26 6.05
N TRP A 715 -9.95 1.00 7.16
CA TRP A 715 -10.30 0.52 8.49
C TRP A 715 -11.45 1.33 9.06
N GLN A 716 -12.32 0.65 9.78
CA GLN A 716 -13.31 1.24 10.64
C GLN A 716 -12.78 1.23 12.07
N GLY A 717 -12.70 2.40 12.70
CA GLY A 717 -12.36 2.55 14.11
C GLY A 717 -13.55 2.30 15.03
N LEU A 718 -13.26 2.07 16.31
CA LEU A 718 -14.27 1.83 17.35
C LEU A 718 -13.82 2.40 18.69
N VAL A 719 -14.71 3.13 19.37
CA VAL A 719 -14.45 3.77 20.65
C VAL A 719 -15.22 3.08 21.78
N TYR A 720 -14.51 2.74 22.84
CA TYR A 720 -15.05 2.26 24.10
C TYR A 720 -14.90 3.33 25.18
N TRP A 721 -15.90 3.45 26.04
CA TRP A 721 -15.82 4.29 27.22
C TRP A 721 -16.54 3.66 28.41
N GLY A 722 -16.09 4.03 29.60
CA GLY A 722 -16.70 3.62 30.85
C GLY A 722 -16.36 4.59 31.96
N THR A 723 -17.30 4.79 32.87
CA THR A 723 -17.11 5.58 34.07
C THR A 723 -17.67 4.87 35.29
N SER A 724 -16.93 4.97 36.39
CA SER A 724 -17.32 4.52 37.72
C SER A 724 -17.00 5.63 38.71
N TYR A 725 -17.99 6.45 39.05
CA TYR A 725 -17.84 7.54 40.00
C TYR A 725 -18.93 7.50 41.05
N GLN A 726 -18.58 7.67 42.33
CA GLN A 726 -19.53 7.64 43.46
C GLN A 726 -20.46 6.40 43.45
N LYS A 727 -19.92 5.22 43.10
CA LYS A 727 -20.65 3.94 42.96
C LYS A 727 -21.72 3.92 41.86
N LYS A 728 -21.72 4.89 40.95
CA LYS A 728 -22.54 4.88 39.73
C LYS A 728 -21.67 4.47 38.55
N ASN A 729 -22.15 3.49 37.79
CA ASN A 729 -21.41 2.84 36.73
C ASN A 729 -22.14 2.99 35.39
N TYR A 730 -21.44 3.52 34.38
CA TYR A 730 -21.96 3.70 33.02
C TYR A 730 -20.90 3.30 31.99
N ASN A 731 -21.30 2.67 30.88
CA ASN A 731 -20.39 2.30 29.78
C ASN A 731 -21.17 1.99 28.50
N ASN A 732 -20.46 1.96 27.37
CA ASN A 732 -21.00 1.57 26.05
C ASN A 732 -20.70 0.12 25.65
N ILE A 733 -20.19 -0.72 26.55
CA ILE A 733 -19.75 -2.09 26.21
C ILE A 733 -20.92 -2.95 25.74
N SER A 734 -22.06 -2.90 26.45
CA SER A 734 -23.23 -3.76 26.15
C SER A 734 -23.89 -3.50 24.79
N GLU A 735 -23.95 -2.24 24.35
CA GLU A 735 -24.51 -1.83 23.05
C GLU A 735 -23.62 -2.30 21.88
N VAL A 736 -22.30 -2.25 22.08
CA VAL A 736 -21.31 -2.68 21.09
C VAL A 736 -21.18 -4.21 21.05
N HIS A 737 -21.36 -4.88 22.20
CA HIS A 737 -21.20 -6.33 22.35
C HIS A 737 -22.35 -7.15 21.73
N GLN A 738 -23.57 -6.61 21.60
CA GLN A 738 -24.71 -7.32 20.99
C GLN A 738 -24.51 -7.66 19.50
N GLN A 739 -23.50 -7.11 18.83
CA GLN A 739 -23.20 -7.40 17.43
C GLN A 739 -22.11 -8.48 17.23
N LEU A 740 -21.37 -8.88 18.28
CA LEU A 740 -20.09 -9.60 18.11
C LEU A 740 -20.02 -11.01 18.72
N THR A 741 -21.03 -11.52 19.42
CA THR A 741 -20.94 -12.82 20.10
C THR A 741 -22.09 -13.77 19.73
N ASN A 742 -21.81 -14.70 18.80
CA ASN A 742 -22.68 -15.85 18.50
C ASN A 742 -22.13 -17.20 19.00
N LYS A 743 -21.06 -17.22 19.82
CA LYS A 743 -20.55 -18.45 20.47
C LYS A 743 -19.94 -18.12 21.83
N GLU A 744 -20.54 -18.61 22.90
CA GLU A 744 -19.87 -18.66 24.20
C GLU A 744 -18.69 -19.66 24.12
N PRO A 745 -17.49 -19.29 24.59
CA PRO A 745 -16.39 -20.22 24.68
C PRO A 745 -16.71 -21.33 25.70
N GLN A 746 -16.55 -22.60 25.30
CA GLN A 746 -16.85 -23.76 26.15
C GLN A 746 -15.87 -23.93 27.34
N LYS A 747 -14.72 -23.24 27.34
CA LYS A 747 -13.65 -23.33 28.35
C LYS A 747 -13.13 -21.92 28.69
N ARG A 748 -12.86 -21.65 29.98
CA ARG A 748 -12.40 -20.34 30.48
C ARG A 748 -11.06 -19.94 29.86
N THR A 749 -10.83 -18.65 29.68
CA THR A 749 -9.64 -18.11 28.99
C THR A 749 -8.82 -17.21 29.92
N ILE A 750 -7.51 -17.44 29.97
CA ILE A 750 -6.55 -16.64 30.72
C ILE A 750 -5.52 -16.02 29.77
N ILE A 751 -5.27 -14.72 29.97
CA ILE A 751 -4.17 -13.97 29.34
C ILE A 751 -3.06 -13.83 30.38
N TYR A 752 -1.81 -14.01 29.96
CA TYR A 752 -0.64 -13.75 30.80
C TYR A 752 0.33 -12.78 30.11
N GLY A 753 0.98 -11.91 30.88
CA GLY A 753 2.09 -11.08 30.39
C GLY A 753 3.38 -11.88 30.24
N THR A 754 4.49 -11.27 29.85
CA THR A 754 5.78 -11.95 29.59
C THR A 754 6.25 -12.76 30.80
N VAL A 755 5.97 -14.07 30.82
CA VAL A 755 6.40 -14.96 31.90
C VAL A 755 7.67 -15.68 31.44
N ASN A 756 8.82 -15.33 32.03
CA ASN A 756 10.10 -16.02 31.77
C ASN A 756 10.13 -17.48 32.28
N ASN A 757 9.03 -18.00 32.82
CA ASN A 757 9.02 -19.26 33.54
C ASN A 757 7.98 -20.22 32.93
N HIS A 758 8.44 -21.18 32.13
CA HIS A 758 7.64 -22.29 31.58
C HIS A 758 6.81 -23.03 32.65
N SER A 759 7.20 -22.92 33.93
CA SER A 759 6.49 -23.50 35.07
C SER A 759 5.14 -22.83 35.34
N PHE A 760 5.00 -21.52 35.14
CA PHE A 760 3.75 -20.78 35.38
C PHE A 760 2.67 -21.13 34.35
N THR A 761 3.07 -21.39 33.10
CA THR A 761 2.14 -21.78 32.03
C THR A 761 1.46 -23.14 32.28
N ASN A 762 1.98 -23.97 33.18
CA ASN A 762 1.40 -25.28 33.51
C ASN A 762 0.32 -25.23 34.61
N LEU A 763 0.13 -24.08 35.27
CA LEU A 763 -0.81 -23.93 36.39
C LEU A 763 -2.28 -23.96 35.95
N PHE A 764 -2.56 -23.48 34.74
CA PHE A 764 -3.92 -23.28 34.22
C PHE A 764 -4.24 -24.22 33.03
N ASN A 765 -3.95 -25.52 33.15
CA ASN A 765 -4.17 -26.49 32.06
C ASN A 765 -5.65 -26.71 31.70
N ASP A 766 -6.54 -26.46 32.67
CA ASP A 766 -7.99 -26.50 32.48
C ASP A 766 -8.57 -25.21 31.90
N TRP A 767 -7.72 -24.27 31.48
CA TRP A 767 -8.12 -23.01 30.85
C TRP A 767 -7.43 -22.86 29.49
N ASN A 768 -8.04 -22.12 28.57
CA ASN A 768 -7.41 -21.66 27.34
C ASN A 768 -6.37 -20.59 27.70
N LYS A 769 -5.14 -20.80 27.25
CA LYS A 769 -4.00 -19.93 27.51
C LYS A 769 -3.69 -19.19 26.23
N ILE A 770 -3.83 -17.87 26.23
CA ILE A 770 -3.56 -17.03 25.07
C ILE A 770 -2.58 -15.92 25.43
N ASP A 771 -1.68 -15.63 24.50
CA ASP A 771 -0.83 -14.44 24.55
C ASP A 771 -1.41 -13.43 23.55
N VAL A 772 -1.54 -12.19 23.97
CA VAL A 772 -2.19 -11.11 23.23
C VAL A 772 -1.22 -9.94 23.23
N ALA A 773 -1.05 -9.24 22.11
CA ALA A 773 -0.21 -8.05 22.04
C ALA A 773 -0.87 -6.83 22.71
N ALA A 774 -0.04 -5.87 23.12
CA ALA A 774 -0.40 -4.59 23.75
C ALA A 774 -1.05 -4.71 25.16
N CYS A 775 -0.68 -3.83 26.09
CA CYS A 775 -1.10 -3.97 27.50
C CYS A 775 -2.58 -3.58 27.68
N GLY A 776 -2.98 -2.46 27.09
CA GLY A 776 -4.36 -1.99 27.08
C GLY A 776 -5.28 -2.97 26.36
N ASN A 777 -4.83 -3.60 25.27
CA ASN A 777 -5.63 -4.63 24.58
C ASN A 777 -5.88 -5.88 25.44
N LYS A 778 -4.91 -6.33 26.23
CA LYS A 778 -5.10 -7.45 27.18
C LYS A 778 -6.18 -7.12 28.21
N LEU A 779 -6.18 -5.91 28.75
CA LEU A 779 -7.22 -5.44 29.68
C LEU A 779 -8.57 -5.32 29.00
N MET A 780 -8.62 -4.81 27.77
CA MET A 780 -9.86 -4.76 26.99
C MET A 780 -10.43 -6.13 26.68
N CYS A 781 -9.62 -7.18 26.50
CA CYS A 781 -10.12 -8.55 26.37
C CYS A 781 -10.88 -9.00 27.64
N VAL A 782 -10.46 -8.56 28.83
CA VAL A 782 -11.18 -8.82 30.08
C VAL A 782 -12.46 -7.98 30.17
N ALA A 783 -12.41 -6.70 29.81
CA ALA A 783 -13.59 -5.82 29.77
C ALA A 783 -14.66 -6.34 28.81
N LEU A 784 -14.26 -6.79 27.62
CA LEU A 784 -15.14 -7.34 26.60
C LEU A 784 -15.58 -8.79 26.88
N LYS A 785 -15.21 -9.36 28.04
CA LYS A 785 -15.47 -10.75 28.44
C LYS A 785 -14.96 -11.80 27.43
N GLN A 786 -13.95 -11.46 26.66
CA GLN A 786 -13.25 -12.38 25.75
C GLN A 786 -12.23 -13.23 26.52
N ALA A 787 -11.65 -12.68 27.59
CA ALA A 787 -10.86 -13.39 28.57
C ALA A 787 -11.49 -13.24 29.97
N ASN A 788 -11.37 -14.28 30.79
CA ASN A 788 -11.85 -14.27 32.18
C ASN A 788 -10.88 -13.50 33.09
N ILE A 789 -9.58 -13.70 32.87
CA ILE A 789 -8.51 -13.19 33.72
C ILE A 789 -7.34 -12.72 32.85
N TYR A 790 -6.74 -11.60 33.24
CA TYR A 790 -5.41 -11.20 32.80
C TYR A 790 -4.47 -11.08 34.02
N ILE A 791 -3.34 -11.79 33.99
CA ILE A 791 -2.30 -11.71 35.02
C ILE A 791 -1.02 -11.14 34.43
N LEU A 792 -0.46 -10.14 35.12
CA LEU A 792 0.90 -9.67 34.88
C LEU A 792 1.76 -9.98 36.10
N THR A 793 2.78 -10.82 35.93
CA THR A 793 3.68 -11.26 37.01
C THR A 793 4.95 -10.44 37.15
N LYS A 794 5.34 -9.69 36.10
CA LYS A 794 6.50 -8.80 36.11
C LYS A 794 6.05 -7.35 35.96
N SER A 795 6.64 -6.43 36.72
CA SER A 795 6.37 -5.00 36.61
C SER A 795 6.91 -4.48 35.27
N SER A 796 6.07 -4.47 34.24
CA SER A 796 6.43 -4.02 32.87
C SER A 796 5.36 -3.13 32.24
N ALA A 797 4.40 -2.68 33.03
CA ALA A 797 3.29 -1.84 32.59
C ALA A 797 3.28 -0.55 33.42
N PHE A 798 2.72 0.51 32.87
CA PHE A 798 2.74 1.86 33.45
C PHE A 798 1.32 2.40 33.69
N PHE A 799 1.22 3.54 34.37
CA PHE A 799 -0.07 4.18 34.66
C PHE A 799 -0.90 4.48 33.41
N TRP A 800 -0.27 4.94 32.33
CA TRP A 800 -0.96 5.27 31.07
C TRP A 800 -1.54 4.03 30.36
N ASP A 801 -0.84 2.89 30.37
CA ASP A 801 -1.34 1.63 29.79
C ASP A 801 -2.62 1.11 30.48
N LEU A 802 -2.75 1.36 31.79
CA LEU A 802 -3.76 0.73 32.65
C LEU A 802 -4.94 1.63 33.00
N CYS A 803 -4.74 2.94 33.12
CA CYS A 803 -5.74 3.83 33.73
C CYS A 803 -7.08 3.81 32.97
N ALA A 804 -7.03 3.88 31.64
CA ALA A 804 -8.26 3.89 30.83
C ALA A 804 -8.99 2.54 30.86
N PRO A 805 -8.33 1.39 30.56
CA PRO A 805 -9.01 0.10 30.61
C PRO A 805 -9.48 -0.28 32.02
N HIS A 806 -8.77 0.13 33.08
CA HIS A 806 -9.20 -0.13 34.46
C HIS A 806 -10.52 0.58 34.78
N ALA A 807 -10.69 1.86 34.41
CA ALA A 807 -11.96 2.56 34.60
C ALA A 807 -13.13 1.87 33.85
N ILE A 808 -12.88 1.35 32.64
CA ILE A 808 -13.88 0.58 31.88
C ILE A 808 -14.24 -0.73 32.61
N ILE A 809 -13.24 -1.52 33.03
CA ILE A 809 -13.45 -2.76 33.80
C ILE A 809 -14.23 -2.47 35.09
N LYS A 810 -13.88 -1.38 35.79
CA LYS A 810 -14.53 -0.93 37.02
C LYS A 810 -16.01 -0.59 36.81
N SER A 811 -16.33 0.10 35.70
CA SER A 811 -17.72 0.38 35.30
C SER A 811 -18.55 -0.89 35.00
N MET A 812 -17.90 -2.04 34.84
CA MET A 812 -18.54 -3.34 34.66
C MET A 812 -18.52 -4.21 35.94
N ASN A 813 -18.23 -3.61 37.09
CA ASN A 813 -18.04 -4.27 38.39
C ASN A 813 -16.84 -5.24 38.46
N GLY A 814 -15.91 -5.15 37.51
CA GLY A 814 -14.59 -5.78 37.61
C GLY A 814 -13.60 -4.90 38.37
N GLN A 815 -12.36 -5.36 38.52
CA GLN A 815 -11.25 -4.57 39.08
C GLN A 815 -9.91 -4.97 38.47
N VAL A 816 -8.93 -4.08 38.62
CA VAL A 816 -7.50 -4.40 38.46
C VAL A 816 -6.82 -4.21 39.81
N ILE A 817 -6.35 -5.31 40.41
CA ILE A 817 -5.84 -5.34 41.78
C ILE A 817 -4.39 -5.82 41.84
N ASP A 818 -3.67 -5.41 42.88
CA ASP A 818 -2.32 -5.86 43.21
C ASP A 818 -2.28 -7.37 43.42
N LEU A 819 -1.49 -8.08 42.61
CA LEU A 819 -1.44 -9.53 42.58
C LEU A 819 -0.95 -10.12 43.91
N GLN A 820 0.11 -9.53 44.46
CA GLN A 820 0.74 -10.06 45.67
C GLN A 820 -0.20 -9.87 46.87
N LYS A 821 -0.78 -8.68 47.03
CA LYS A 821 -1.73 -8.43 48.11
C LYS A 821 -3.00 -9.26 47.99
N ALA A 822 -3.48 -9.52 46.77
CA ALA A 822 -4.63 -10.38 46.55
C ALA A 822 -4.38 -11.83 46.99
N VAL A 823 -3.20 -12.38 46.67
CA VAL A 823 -2.80 -13.72 47.12
C VAL A 823 -2.66 -13.78 48.64
N ASP A 824 -2.01 -12.79 49.26
CA ASP A 824 -1.85 -12.74 50.71
C ASP A 824 -3.20 -12.63 51.45
N GLN A 825 -4.13 -11.82 50.93
CA GLN A 825 -5.47 -11.71 51.48
C GLN A 825 -6.27 -13.03 51.36
N TYR A 826 -6.13 -13.74 50.24
CA TYR A 826 -6.77 -15.04 50.06
C TYR A 826 -6.27 -16.09 51.09
N GLU A 827 -4.97 -16.10 51.38
CA GLU A 827 -4.39 -16.99 52.40
C GLU A 827 -4.87 -16.65 53.81
N LEU A 828 -5.01 -15.36 54.12
CA LEU A 828 -5.55 -14.90 55.40
C LEU A 828 -6.99 -15.41 55.61
N LEU A 829 -7.82 -15.36 54.55
CA LEU A 829 -9.20 -15.85 54.59
C LEU A 829 -9.24 -17.38 54.74
N LYS A 830 -8.34 -18.09 54.06
CA LYS A 830 -8.24 -19.55 54.15
C LYS A 830 -7.81 -20.04 55.53
N THR A 831 -6.95 -19.29 56.22
CA THR A 831 -6.46 -19.64 57.56
C THR A 831 -7.43 -19.27 58.68
N SER A 832 -8.29 -18.27 58.47
CA SER A 832 -9.29 -17.81 59.45
C SER A 832 -10.64 -18.54 59.38
N THR A 833 -10.94 -19.25 58.29
CA THR A 833 -12.24 -19.91 58.08
C THR A 833 -12.18 -21.40 58.43
N THR A 834 -12.85 -21.82 59.51
CA THR A 834 -12.99 -23.23 59.93
C THR A 834 -14.06 -24.01 59.13
N GLN A 835 -14.73 -23.37 58.16
CA GLN A 835 -15.86 -23.90 57.38
C GLN A 835 -15.55 -24.05 55.88
N SER A 836 -16.23 -25.02 55.26
CA SER A 836 -15.99 -25.58 53.93
C SER A 836 -16.35 -24.70 52.72
N VAL A 837 -16.65 -23.40 52.90
CA VAL A 837 -16.94 -22.48 51.79
C VAL A 837 -16.35 -21.10 52.08
N LEU A 838 -15.25 -20.75 51.38
CA LEU A 838 -14.71 -19.39 51.35
C LEU A 838 -15.65 -18.48 50.56
N ASN A 839 -16.17 -17.42 51.19
CA ASN A 839 -17.01 -16.44 50.51
C ASN A 839 -16.19 -15.18 50.12
N MET A 840 -15.80 -15.09 48.85
CA MET A 840 -14.96 -14.00 48.34
C MET A 840 -15.71 -12.68 48.14
N THR A 841 -17.04 -12.69 48.24
CA THR A 841 -17.88 -11.48 48.10
C THR A 841 -17.83 -10.56 49.31
N ASP A 842 -17.39 -11.06 50.47
CA ASP A 842 -17.36 -10.29 51.73
C ASP A 842 -16.07 -9.47 51.87
N VAL A 843 -15.13 -9.63 50.94
CA VAL A 843 -13.87 -8.89 50.89
C VAL A 843 -14.06 -7.61 50.10
N ASP A 844 -13.66 -6.48 50.69
CA ASP A 844 -13.64 -5.20 50.00
C ASP A 844 -12.43 -5.11 49.05
N TRP A 845 -12.58 -5.67 47.84
CA TRP A 845 -11.52 -5.72 46.82
C TRP A 845 -11.05 -4.35 46.34
N LEU A 846 -11.83 -3.28 46.56
CA LEU A 846 -11.43 -1.90 46.24
C LEU A 846 -10.18 -1.47 47.01
N LYS A 847 -9.91 -2.04 48.19
CA LYS A 847 -8.70 -1.75 48.98
C LYS A 847 -7.41 -2.22 48.31
N TYR A 848 -7.51 -3.17 47.38
CA TYR A 848 -6.37 -3.75 46.67
C TYR A 848 -6.26 -3.25 45.23
N GLN A 849 -7.15 -2.34 44.80
CA GLN A 849 -7.11 -1.76 43.46
C GLN A 849 -5.80 -1.01 43.22
N LEU A 850 -5.37 -0.98 41.96
CA LEU A 850 -4.25 -0.14 41.55
C LEU A 850 -4.64 1.33 41.64
N VAL A 851 -3.69 2.17 42.06
CA VAL A 851 -3.86 3.61 42.25
C VAL A 851 -2.90 4.39 41.34
N TYR A 852 -3.34 5.54 40.83
CA TYR A 852 -2.68 6.30 39.76
C TYR A 852 -2.12 7.65 40.20
N ASN A 853 -2.14 7.96 41.51
CA ASN A 853 -1.72 9.23 42.09
C ASN A 853 -0.31 9.20 42.73
N LYS A 854 0.46 8.12 42.54
CA LYS A 854 1.77 7.95 43.20
C LYS A 854 2.82 8.87 42.56
N ILE A 855 3.21 9.91 43.33
CA ILE A 855 4.31 10.87 43.14
C ILE A 855 4.21 11.74 41.86
N LEU A 856 3.47 12.83 41.98
CA LEU A 856 3.51 14.00 41.09
C LEU A 856 4.63 14.96 41.51
N SER A 857 5.89 14.51 41.47
CA SER A 857 7.02 15.44 41.67
C SER A 857 7.10 16.40 40.48
N LYS A 858 7.61 17.63 40.67
CA LYS A 858 7.76 18.63 39.59
C LYS A 858 8.63 18.16 38.40
N LYS A 859 9.31 17.01 38.50
CA LYS A 859 10.10 16.40 37.42
C LYS A 859 9.64 14.95 37.20
N PHE A 860 8.85 14.76 36.15
CA PHE A 860 8.36 13.47 35.66
C PHE A 860 9.53 12.50 35.39
N LYS A 861 9.46 11.28 35.94
CA LYS A 861 10.34 10.15 35.60
C LYS A 861 9.47 8.92 35.28
N PRO A 862 9.59 8.33 34.08
CA PRO A 862 8.81 7.14 33.71
C PRO A 862 8.91 5.97 34.70
N THR A 863 10.07 5.77 35.33
CA THR A 863 10.31 4.70 36.33
C THR A 863 9.41 4.81 37.57
N GLU A 864 8.90 6.01 37.88
CA GLU A 864 8.03 6.25 39.04
C GLU A 864 6.57 5.85 38.75
N CYS A 865 6.22 5.65 37.48
CA CYS A 865 4.88 5.25 37.02
C CYS A 865 4.73 3.75 36.79
N LEU A 866 5.75 2.96 37.13
CA LEU A 866 5.76 1.51 36.93
C LEU A 866 4.76 0.82 37.88
N ILE A 867 3.89 0.00 37.31
CA ILE A 867 2.87 -0.74 38.03
C ILE A 867 3.42 -2.08 38.55
N VAL A 868 3.07 -2.37 39.79
CA VAL A 868 3.35 -3.66 40.44
C VAL A 868 2.62 -4.81 39.73
N PRO A 869 3.05 -6.07 39.90
CA PRO A 869 2.31 -7.21 39.37
C PRO A 869 0.83 -7.16 39.76
N PHE A 870 -0.05 -7.47 38.82
CA PHE A 870 -1.49 -7.30 39.00
C PHE A 870 -2.31 -8.44 38.40
N ILE A 871 -3.56 -8.50 38.82
CA ILE A 871 -4.61 -9.33 38.24
C ILE A 871 -5.82 -8.47 37.88
N ALA A 872 -6.27 -8.60 36.63
CA ALA A 872 -7.48 -7.98 36.12
C ALA A 872 -8.57 -9.04 35.94
N TYR A 873 -9.77 -8.73 36.42
CA TYR A 873 -10.91 -9.65 36.36
C TYR A 873 -12.22 -8.89 36.18
N SER A 874 -13.21 -9.55 35.58
CA SER A 874 -14.59 -9.05 35.44
C SER A 874 -15.59 -9.80 36.33
N ASN A 875 -15.21 -10.95 36.91
CA ASN A 875 -16.05 -11.79 37.77
C ASN A 875 -15.26 -12.27 39.00
N ILE A 876 -15.83 -12.09 40.20
CA ILE A 876 -15.24 -12.50 41.48
C ILE A 876 -15.01 -14.01 41.54
N LYS A 877 -15.86 -14.84 40.92
CA LYS A 877 -15.68 -16.29 40.90
C LYS A 877 -14.42 -16.70 40.13
N ASP A 878 -14.14 -16.04 39.00
CA ASP A 878 -12.94 -16.28 38.22
C ASP A 878 -11.68 -15.85 38.99
N LEU A 879 -11.77 -14.75 39.76
CA LEU A 879 -10.73 -14.32 40.68
C LEU A 879 -10.47 -15.38 41.76
N GLN A 880 -11.52 -15.90 42.40
CA GLN A 880 -11.41 -16.92 43.46
C GLN A 880 -10.67 -18.17 42.97
N ASP A 881 -11.12 -18.74 41.85
CA ASP A 881 -10.54 -19.95 41.28
C ASP A 881 -9.06 -19.73 40.90
N THR A 882 -8.74 -18.52 40.42
CA THR A 882 -7.36 -18.12 40.08
C THR A 882 -6.48 -17.99 41.32
N LEU A 883 -6.94 -17.29 42.36
CA LEU A 883 -6.20 -17.11 43.61
C LEU A 883 -5.97 -18.43 44.33
N GLU A 884 -6.90 -19.39 44.25
CA GLU A 884 -6.70 -20.73 44.81
C GLU A 884 -5.52 -21.47 44.15
N ILE A 885 -5.41 -21.37 42.82
CA ILE A 885 -4.31 -21.98 42.06
C ILE A 885 -2.98 -21.29 42.38
N LEU A 886 -2.99 -19.96 42.44
CA LEU A 886 -1.80 -19.14 42.71
C LEU A 886 -1.27 -19.32 44.15
N ALA A 887 -2.15 -19.35 45.16
CA ALA A 887 -1.75 -19.56 46.55
C ALA A 887 -1.07 -20.93 46.78
N LYS A 888 -1.46 -21.97 46.02
CA LYS A 888 -0.78 -23.28 46.05
C LYS A 888 0.63 -23.25 45.45
N ASN A 889 0.99 -22.20 44.70
CA ASN A 889 2.20 -22.12 43.86
C ASN A 889 2.95 -20.78 44.04
N LYS A 890 2.97 -20.24 45.26
CA LYS A 890 3.49 -18.90 45.60
C LYS A 890 4.92 -18.63 45.11
N ASN A 891 5.77 -19.65 45.09
CA ASN A 891 7.17 -19.56 44.63
C ASN A 891 7.29 -19.14 43.15
N LEU A 892 6.23 -19.26 42.35
CA LEU A 892 6.22 -18.89 40.93
C LEU A 892 5.79 -17.44 40.67
N ILE A 893 5.39 -16.71 41.71
CA ILE A 893 4.82 -15.35 41.65
C ILE A 893 5.77 -14.32 42.28
N GLN A 894 6.73 -14.77 43.09
CA GLN A 894 7.72 -13.88 43.68
C GLN A 894 8.64 -13.30 42.60
N PRO A 895 8.91 -11.97 42.63
CA PRO A 895 9.90 -11.38 41.74
C PRO A 895 11.25 -12.06 41.99
N GLU A 896 11.94 -12.48 40.92
CA GLU A 896 13.36 -12.85 41.03
C GLU A 896 14.08 -11.65 41.64
N GLU A 897 14.68 -11.81 42.83
CA GLU A 897 15.57 -10.79 43.38
C GLU A 897 16.63 -10.48 42.31
N GLU A 898 16.66 -9.23 41.85
CA GLU A 898 17.66 -8.77 40.88
C GLU A 898 19.06 -9.03 41.45
N LYS A 899 19.84 -9.84 40.75
CA LYS A 899 21.26 -10.06 40.99
C LYS A 899 22.11 -9.01 40.29
#